data_AF-A0AA38MFZ2-F1
#
_entry.id   AF-A0AA38MFZ2-F1
#
_cell.length_a   1.000
_cell.length_b   1.000
_cell.length_c   1.000
_cell.angle_alpha   90.00
_cell.angle_beta   90.00
_cell.angle_gamma   90.00
#
_symmetry.space_group_name_H-M   'P 1'
#
loop_
_entity.id
_entity.type
_entity.pdbx_description
1 polymer ?
#
loop_
_entity_poly.entity_id
_entity_poly.type
_entity_poly.pdbx_seq_one_letter_code
_entity_poly.pdbx_strand_id
1 'polypeptide(L)'
;MTSNARAFTQKLSKHHAADVRRNVACHKGGIISPSSSSSWTNDVVDPIDFEEFLSQYQNLIDRDPLRSILDVPHGDVEVDVIERPIRTLNPILPEEKLETLPPHVEGCVECYTSNWKVVRYNHRNLSSSVASRTNLSKSLQPSPKQEFEIDFQPSNFDTTSESDLTSISSSSRQSIASLVSVSSCGDTLTPRNSWASLDLRHSAGDPLISEILEQNAPEALDQLNESRRQIERQDALFAMCSGPERDTGESIERRMPAAPPTEPLGHRILVKCHQLTLDLEVEPLFASMALYDSKERKKLSETFYFDLNPEGLKRMLGGHVPYSDTSTLARGCIFNISNPSPDLFLVVRLEKVLQGDLSECVEPYMKEERNRDKLKANAVAVCERLGKYRQAFAWTGIYLMNVINGGNSLERDSDRDSFSSSSTTNSLDRKLGSSSLEQLRRRATDMGSLTRRGSLERRTDKRRSWSPDHLASTLESFRPITLTVSSFFKQEGEKLRDEDLYKCLHELKKPTTILKKLKCIPATLKLEIAPCPGEYKNCLTTELVKLYPYPDDKSRPVKELLEFPMKELLVPHYNYRNLLFVSPKELNFSNRAGSARNLTVKVQLMAGESENQALCNIYGKSSCPEMTNEAYTVVTYHSKNPFFYDEIKMKLPAALSDNHHLLFTFYHISCQKKVEQSSVDTPVGYTWLPLIRDGRLISGEFCLPVMLETPPKNYSYIPPDVYLPGTKWLDNHKGLFTVHLDSVSSVHTHDPAVERFLSAYDYVHTGVIPPRLGEAGLENELR
;
A
#
# COMPACT_ATOMS: atom_id res chain seq x y z
N MET A 1 -29.08 51.18 89.32
CA MET A 1 -29.05 50.01 90.23
C MET A 1 -28.17 48.94 89.61
N THR A 2 -27.11 48.59 90.33
CA THR A 2 -26.15 47.52 90.07
C THR A 2 -26.80 46.14 90.14
N SER A 3 -26.40 45.19 89.29
CA SER A 3 -26.30 43.77 89.67
C SER A 3 -25.54 42.96 88.60
N ASN A 4 -24.34 42.53 88.98
CA ASN A 4 -23.41 41.69 88.23
C ASN A 4 -23.85 40.22 88.09
N ALA A 5 -23.14 39.54 87.16
CA ALA A 5 -22.74 38.11 87.13
C ALA A 5 -23.46 37.26 86.05
N ARG A 6 -22.79 36.41 85.24
CA ARG A 6 -21.46 35.77 85.32
C ARG A 6 -20.78 35.68 83.93
N ALA A 7 -19.45 35.71 83.97
CA ALA A 7 -18.55 35.56 82.85
C ALA A 7 -18.44 34.10 82.38
N PHE A 8 -18.78 33.82 81.12
CA PHE A 8 -18.13 32.75 80.33
C PHE A 8 -18.31 32.87 78.80
N THR A 9 -18.57 34.06 78.28
CA THR A 9 -18.79 34.26 76.83
C THR A 9 -18.03 35.46 76.30
N GLN A 10 -16.71 35.39 76.31
CA GLN A 10 -15.91 36.15 75.33
C GLN A 10 -14.86 35.23 74.72
N LYS A 11 -15.00 35.06 73.40
CA LYS A 11 -14.09 34.39 72.45
C LYS A 11 -14.30 32.89 72.25
N LEU A 12 -15.25 32.52 71.39
CA LEU A 12 -15.06 31.43 70.44
C LEU A 12 -15.64 31.83 69.07
N SER A 13 -14.80 31.67 68.05
CA SER A 13 -15.03 32.01 66.64
C SER A 13 -16.20 31.22 66.05
N LYS A 14 -17.04 31.90 65.24
CA LYS A 14 -18.03 31.27 64.37
C LYS A 14 -17.33 30.60 63.18
N HIS A 15 -16.75 29.42 63.39
CA HIS A 15 -16.59 28.48 62.29
C HIS A 15 -17.87 27.66 62.16
N HIS A 16 -18.47 27.66 60.97
CA HIS A 16 -19.63 26.84 60.66
C HIS A 16 -19.23 25.36 60.80
N ALA A 17 -20.07 24.56 61.44
CA ALA A 17 -19.88 23.12 61.62
C ALA A 17 -19.78 22.31 60.28
N ALA A 18 -19.89 22.99 59.15
CA ALA A 18 -19.64 22.47 57.81
C ALA A 18 -18.14 22.45 57.42
N ASP A 19 -17.33 23.36 57.97
CA ASP A 19 -15.89 23.46 57.63
C ASP A 19 -15.05 22.41 58.38
N VAL A 20 -15.44 22.08 59.61
CA VAL A 20 -14.81 21.01 60.39
C VAL A 20 -15.04 19.63 59.77
N ARG A 21 -16.18 19.43 59.06
CA ARG A 21 -16.46 18.16 58.36
C ARG A 21 -15.70 18.01 57.04
N ARG A 22 -15.34 19.12 56.38
CA ARG A 22 -14.49 19.10 55.18
C ARG A 22 -13.04 18.75 55.51
N ASN A 23 -12.50 19.26 56.62
CA ASN A 23 -11.11 18.98 57.00
C ASN A 23 -10.86 17.54 57.49
N VAL A 24 -11.87 16.84 58.00
CA VAL A 24 -11.72 15.44 58.44
C VAL A 24 -11.81 14.45 57.26
N ALA A 25 -12.42 14.83 56.13
CA ALA A 25 -12.56 13.98 54.95
C ALA A 25 -11.34 14.00 54.00
N CYS A 26 -10.41 14.94 54.17
CA CYS A 26 -9.31 15.15 53.22
C CYS A 26 -8.02 14.39 53.56
N HIS A 27 -7.98 13.60 54.64
CA HIS A 27 -6.82 12.77 54.98
C HIS A 27 -7.25 11.32 55.21
N LYS A 28 -7.61 10.62 54.12
CA LYS A 28 -7.42 9.18 53.97
C LYS A 28 -7.64 8.81 52.50
N GLY A 29 -6.70 8.04 51.98
CA GLY A 29 -6.50 7.78 50.57
C GLY A 29 -7.66 7.07 49.87
N GLY A 30 -7.58 7.16 48.54
CA GLY A 30 -8.03 6.19 47.55
C GLY A 30 -9.38 5.53 47.76
N ILE A 31 -10.39 5.99 47.03
CA ILE A 31 -11.31 5.19 46.20
C ILE A 31 -12.18 6.21 45.44
N ILE A 32 -12.12 6.17 44.11
CA ILE A 32 -12.92 7.02 43.22
C ILE A 32 -14.37 6.54 43.31
N SER A 33 -15.28 7.40 43.74
CA SER A 33 -16.73 7.22 43.59
C SER A 33 -17.23 8.14 42.48
N PRO A 34 -18.04 7.68 41.51
CA PRO A 34 -18.53 8.52 40.43
C PRO A 34 -19.84 9.17 40.85
N SER A 35 -19.84 10.48 41.13
CA SER A 35 -21.03 11.31 40.90
C SER A 35 -20.77 12.80 40.99
N SER A 36 -21.40 13.51 40.04
CA SER A 36 -21.66 14.95 39.95
C SER A 36 -20.52 15.89 39.57
N SER A 37 -20.49 16.19 38.27
CA SER A 37 -20.27 17.50 37.65
C SER A 37 -19.82 18.64 38.58
N SER A 38 -18.51 18.90 38.60
CA SER A 38 -17.98 20.25 38.85
C SER A 38 -16.73 20.45 38.00
N SER A 39 -16.65 21.66 37.45
CA SER A 39 -15.73 22.11 36.41
C SER A 39 -14.26 21.83 36.74
N TRP A 40 -13.57 21.12 35.85
CA TRP A 40 -12.11 21.02 35.85
C TRP A 40 -11.54 22.37 35.42
N THR A 41 -11.20 23.23 36.36
CA THR A 41 -10.11 24.17 36.13
C THR A 41 -8.85 23.32 36.09
N ASN A 42 -8.25 23.18 34.91
CA ASN A 42 -6.96 22.52 34.70
C ASN A 42 -5.87 23.34 35.41
N ASP A 43 -5.74 23.21 36.73
CA ASP A 43 -4.41 23.30 37.33
C ASP A 43 -3.66 22.08 36.82
N VAL A 44 -2.68 22.32 35.95
CA VAL A 44 -1.75 21.29 35.50
C VAL A 44 -1.06 20.79 36.75
N VAL A 45 -1.52 19.66 37.28
CA VAL A 45 -0.86 18.98 38.39
C VAL A 45 0.50 18.57 37.84
N ASP A 46 1.57 19.20 38.34
CA ASP A 46 2.91 18.80 37.98
C ASP A 46 3.05 17.30 38.31
N PRO A 47 3.44 16.48 37.32
CA PRO A 47 3.57 15.06 37.53
C PRO A 47 4.58 14.84 38.65
N ILE A 48 4.24 13.96 39.60
CA ILE A 48 5.15 13.60 40.67
C ILE A 48 6.45 13.08 40.05
N ASP A 49 7.59 13.65 40.46
CA ASP A 49 8.89 13.10 40.06
C ASP A 49 9.04 11.75 40.77
N PHE A 50 8.77 10.69 40.01
CA PHE A 50 8.74 9.33 40.53
C PHE A 50 10.13 8.88 41.00
N GLU A 51 11.20 9.37 40.37
CA GLU A 51 12.57 9.05 40.76
C GLU A 51 12.92 9.74 42.08
N GLU A 52 12.55 11.01 42.22
CA GLU A 52 12.74 11.75 43.48
C GLU A 52 11.90 11.13 44.60
N PHE A 53 10.64 10.79 44.33
CA PHE A 53 9.75 10.13 45.30
C PHE A 53 10.34 8.77 45.75
N LEU A 54 10.72 7.89 44.82
CA LEU A 54 11.34 6.62 45.19
C LEU A 54 12.60 6.83 46.03
N SER A 55 13.44 7.81 45.68
CA SER A 55 14.66 8.12 46.43
C SER A 55 14.38 8.55 47.89
N GLN A 56 13.33 9.35 48.11
CA GLN A 56 12.94 9.84 49.43
C GLN A 56 12.33 8.72 50.29
N TYR A 57 11.63 7.77 49.68
CA TYR A 57 10.94 6.67 50.37
C TYR A 57 11.71 5.33 50.34
N GLN A 58 12.92 5.31 49.80
CA GLN A 58 13.76 4.10 49.65
C GLN A 58 13.93 3.32 50.95
N ASN A 59 14.20 4.01 52.07
CA ASN A 59 14.37 3.37 53.38
C ASN A 59 13.09 2.69 53.90
N LEU A 60 11.92 3.16 53.49
CA LEU A 60 10.63 2.58 53.86
C LEU A 60 10.34 1.34 53.00
N ILE A 61 10.61 1.43 51.69
CA ILE A 61 10.47 0.34 50.71
C ILE A 61 11.44 -0.81 51.06
N ASP A 62 12.69 -0.50 51.41
CA ASP A 62 13.71 -1.49 51.78
C ASP A 62 13.34 -2.31 53.04
N ARG A 63 12.48 -1.75 53.91
CA ARG A 63 12.02 -2.38 55.16
C ARG A 63 10.66 -3.07 55.02
N ASP A 64 9.99 -2.96 53.87
CA ASP A 64 8.68 -3.54 53.65
C ASP A 64 8.77 -5.07 53.42
N PRO A 65 8.04 -5.91 54.16
CA PRO A 65 8.01 -7.36 53.93
C PRO A 65 7.49 -7.78 52.55
N LEU A 66 6.79 -6.90 51.83
CA LEU A 66 6.30 -7.09 50.46
C LEU A 66 7.15 -6.34 49.40
N ARG A 67 8.36 -5.91 49.76
CA ARG A 67 9.30 -5.21 48.86
C ARG A 67 9.43 -5.85 47.47
N SER A 68 9.45 -7.18 47.40
CA SER A 68 9.57 -7.93 46.15
C SER A 68 8.40 -7.73 45.16
N ILE A 69 7.27 -7.16 45.62
CA ILE A 69 6.10 -6.82 44.82
C ILE A 69 6.08 -5.31 44.47
N LEU A 70 6.81 -4.49 45.24
CA LEU A 70 6.87 -3.04 45.09
C LEU A 70 8.05 -2.56 44.24
N ASP A 71 9.15 -3.32 44.22
CA ASP A 71 10.35 -3.01 43.43
C ASP A 71 10.20 -3.47 41.97
N VAL A 72 10.62 -2.61 41.03
CA VAL A 72 10.88 -3.04 39.65
C VAL A 72 12.03 -4.05 39.69
N PRO A 73 11.91 -5.24 39.07
CA PRO A 73 12.97 -6.24 39.12
C PRO A 73 14.29 -5.65 38.61
N HIS A 74 15.39 -5.83 39.36
CA HIS A 74 16.71 -5.42 38.90
C HIS A 74 17.04 -6.12 37.57
N GLY A 75 17.38 -5.34 36.54
CA GLY A 75 17.62 -5.87 35.20
C GLY A 75 16.36 -6.12 34.37
N ASP A 76 15.19 -5.62 34.78
CA ASP A 76 13.99 -5.66 33.93
C ASP A 76 14.18 -4.84 32.66
N VAL A 77 14.85 -3.68 32.75
CA VAL A 77 15.12 -2.81 31.59
C VAL A 77 16.56 -2.98 31.11
N GLU A 78 16.71 -3.40 29.86
CA GLU A 78 17.97 -3.46 29.14
C GLU A 78 17.88 -2.52 27.93
N VAL A 79 18.94 -1.74 27.67
CA VAL A 79 19.01 -0.84 26.52
C VAL A 79 20.10 -1.35 25.59
N ASP A 80 19.68 -1.89 24.44
CA ASP A 80 20.57 -2.36 23.40
C ASP A 80 20.71 -1.32 22.29
N VAL A 81 21.90 -1.21 21.72
CA VAL A 81 22.13 -0.46 20.49
C VAL A 81 22.28 -1.46 19.36
N ILE A 82 21.31 -1.48 18.45
CA ILE A 82 21.27 -2.40 17.31
C ILE A 82 21.46 -1.59 16.03
N GLU A 83 22.25 -2.11 15.10
CA GLU A 83 22.35 -1.52 13.76
C GLU A 83 20.96 -1.50 13.11
N ARG A 84 20.61 -0.37 12.51
CA ARG A 84 19.33 -0.22 11.82
C ARG A 84 19.27 -1.22 10.66
N PRO A 85 18.24 -2.07 10.58
CA PRO A 85 18.12 -3.00 9.47
C PRO A 85 17.82 -2.22 8.19
N ILE A 86 18.71 -2.29 7.21
CA ILE A 86 18.55 -1.69 5.88
C ILE A 86 18.45 -2.80 4.82
N ARG A 87 17.60 -2.58 3.82
CA ARG A 87 17.49 -3.50 2.66
C ARG A 87 18.51 -3.19 1.56
N THR A 88 19.01 -1.96 1.55
CA THR A 88 19.99 -1.48 0.57
C THR A 88 21.38 -1.92 1.02
N LEU A 89 22.32 -2.00 0.08
CA LEU A 89 23.72 -2.29 0.41
C LEU A 89 24.35 -1.20 1.29
N ASN A 90 23.96 0.06 1.06
CA ASN A 90 24.37 1.24 1.81
C ASN A 90 23.14 2.11 2.09
N PRO A 91 23.14 2.93 3.16
CA PRO A 91 22.09 3.93 3.39
C PRO A 91 21.94 4.88 2.20
N ILE A 92 20.72 5.34 1.95
CA ILE A 92 20.44 6.34 0.92
C ILE A 92 20.78 7.72 1.51
N LEU A 93 21.65 8.48 0.86
CA LEU A 93 22.12 9.78 1.32
C LEU A 93 21.95 10.86 0.24
N PRO A 94 21.85 12.15 0.64
CA PRO A 94 22.03 13.29 -0.26
C PRO A 94 23.36 13.23 -1.02
N GLU A 95 23.41 13.89 -2.18
CA GLU A 95 24.68 14.09 -2.91
C GLU A 95 25.50 15.24 -2.32
N GLU A 96 24.84 16.25 -1.75
CA GLU A 96 25.52 17.34 -1.07
C GLU A 96 26.14 16.87 0.25
N LYS A 97 27.16 17.61 0.71
CA LYS A 97 27.80 17.33 2.00
C LYS A 97 26.85 17.71 3.13
N LEU A 98 26.68 16.80 4.09
CA LEU A 98 25.78 16.98 5.23
C LEU A 98 26.02 18.30 6.00
N GLU A 99 27.29 18.66 6.22
CA GLU A 99 27.71 19.89 6.90
C GLU A 99 27.25 21.20 6.22
N THR A 100 26.88 21.14 4.94
CA THR A 100 26.43 22.31 4.17
C THR A 100 24.91 22.42 4.08
N LEU A 101 24.18 21.41 4.58
CA LEU A 101 22.73 21.34 4.51
C LEU A 101 22.08 22.10 5.67
N PRO A 102 20.81 22.50 5.54
CA PRO A 102 20.05 23.06 6.65
C PRO A 102 20.00 22.08 7.84
N PRO A 103 20.03 22.57 9.10
CA PRO A 103 20.05 21.73 10.29
C PRO A 103 18.93 20.69 10.35
N HIS A 104 17.72 21.04 9.90
CA HIS A 104 16.61 20.08 9.89
C HIS A 104 16.86 18.93 8.91
N VAL A 105 17.46 19.18 7.75
CA VAL A 105 17.82 18.15 6.75
C VAL A 105 18.88 17.23 7.33
N GLU A 106 19.89 17.81 7.99
CA GLU A 106 20.92 17.04 8.70
C GLU A 106 20.28 16.13 9.76
N GLY A 107 19.42 16.67 10.61
CA GLY A 107 18.70 15.91 11.63
C GLY A 107 17.82 14.79 11.05
N CYS A 108 17.15 15.04 9.91
CA CYS A 108 16.39 14.00 9.21
C CYS A 108 17.29 12.88 8.70
N VAL A 109 18.41 13.20 8.04
CA VAL A 109 19.35 12.21 7.52
C VAL A 109 19.98 11.40 8.65
N GLU A 110 20.39 12.06 9.73
CA GLU A 110 20.92 11.41 10.94
C GLU A 110 19.87 10.48 11.58
N CYS A 111 18.60 10.88 11.59
CA CYS A 111 17.50 10.03 12.04
C CYS A 111 17.32 8.78 11.16
N TYR A 112 17.60 8.86 9.85
CA TYR A 112 17.50 7.71 8.95
C TYR A 112 18.71 6.77 9.03
N THR A 113 19.90 7.27 9.40
CA THR A 113 21.13 6.48 9.48
C THR A 113 21.50 6.01 10.88
N SER A 114 20.94 6.61 11.92
CA SER A 114 21.27 6.28 13.31
C SER A 114 20.87 4.86 13.71
N ASN A 115 21.70 4.25 14.55
CA ASN A 115 21.44 2.96 15.16
C ASN A 115 20.22 3.03 16.07
N TRP A 116 19.46 1.94 16.14
CA TRP A 116 18.29 1.86 16.99
C TRP A 116 18.71 1.61 18.44
N LYS A 117 18.17 2.43 19.34
CA LYS A 117 18.24 2.19 20.79
C LYS A 117 16.97 1.43 21.18
N VAL A 118 17.11 0.12 21.38
CA VAL A 118 15.99 -0.77 21.70
C VAL A 118 15.95 -1.00 23.20
N VAL A 119 14.85 -0.60 23.82
CA VAL A 119 14.59 -0.87 25.24
C VAL A 119 13.88 -2.22 25.36
N ARG A 120 14.58 -3.24 25.86
CA ARG A 120 14.04 -4.55 26.16
C ARG A 120 13.58 -4.61 27.61
N TYR A 121 12.42 -5.21 27.80
CA TYR A 121 11.82 -5.44 29.11
C TYR A 121 11.79 -6.93 29.38
N ASN A 122 12.75 -7.44 30.15
CA ASN A 122 13.04 -8.86 30.34
C ASN A 122 11.87 -9.63 30.98
N HIS A 123 11.07 -8.97 31.82
CA HIS A 123 9.92 -9.57 32.49
C HIS A 123 8.57 -9.10 31.92
N ARG A 124 8.55 -8.48 30.74
CA ARG A 124 7.31 -7.95 30.11
C ARG A 124 6.23 -9.00 29.87
N ASN A 125 6.63 -10.24 29.60
CA ASN A 125 5.72 -11.37 29.41
C ASN A 125 4.97 -11.77 30.70
N LEU A 126 5.53 -11.47 31.87
CA LEU A 126 4.89 -11.68 33.18
C LEU A 126 3.88 -10.58 33.51
N SER A 127 3.88 -9.48 32.74
CA SER A 127 2.90 -8.41 32.92
C SER A 127 1.48 -8.91 32.66
N SER A 128 0.56 -8.55 33.56
CA SER A 128 -0.87 -8.88 33.47
C SER A 128 -1.52 -8.40 32.16
N SER A 129 -0.98 -7.35 31.54
CA SER A 129 -1.43 -6.85 30.25
C SER A 129 -1.09 -7.78 29.08
N VAL A 130 -0.01 -8.58 29.19
CA VAL A 130 0.47 -9.50 28.14
C VAL A 130 -0.03 -10.93 28.38
N ALA A 131 0.03 -11.43 29.61
CA ALA A 131 -0.43 -12.79 29.97
C ALA A 131 -1.93 -13.02 29.71
N SER A 132 -2.75 -11.97 29.89
CA SER A 132 -4.18 -12.02 29.57
C SER A 132 -4.46 -12.19 28.06
N ARG A 133 -3.49 -11.91 27.17
CA ARG A 133 -3.69 -11.84 25.71
C ARG A 133 -3.30 -13.10 24.95
N THR A 134 -2.26 -13.80 25.37
CA THR A 134 -1.87 -15.11 24.80
C THR A 134 -2.96 -16.17 24.95
N ASN A 135 -3.87 -15.96 25.91
CA ASN A 135 -5.03 -16.82 26.14
C ASN A 135 -6.22 -16.53 25.19
N LEU A 136 -6.24 -15.41 24.45
CA LEU A 136 -7.28 -15.15 23.43
C LEU A 136 -7.00 -15.83 22.08
N SER A 137 -5.73 -16.10 21.73
CA SER A 137 -5.35 -16.68 20.44
C SER A 137 -5.43 -18.21 20.41
N LYS A 138 -5.55 -18.86 21.58
CA LYS A 138 -5.86 -20.28 21.63
C LYS A 138 -7.35 -20.43 21.33
N SER A 139 -7.69 -20.99 20.17
CA SER A 139 -9.03 -21.53 19.93
C SER A 139 -9.34 -22.47 21.08
N LEU A 140 -10.20 -22.06 22.01
CA LEU A 140 -10.65 -22.94 23.08
C LEU A 140 -11.26 -24.17 22.41
N GLN A 141 -10.76 -25.34 22.79
CA GLN A 141 -11.48 -26.58 22.50
C GLN A 141 -12.91 -26.38 23.04
N PRO A 142 -13.95 -26.71 22.26
CA PRO A 142 -15.31 -26.64 22.76
C PRO A 142 -15.35 -27.40 24.08
N SER A 143 -15.88 -26.77 25.15
CA SER A 143 -15.97 -27.44 26.45
C SER A 143 -16.64 -28.80 26.22
N PRO A 144 -16.13 -29.90 26.81
CA PRO A 144 -16.82 -31.17 26.73
C PRO A 144 -18.28 -30.95 27.10
N LYS A 145 -19.20 -31.52 26.31
CA LYS A 145 -20.63 -31.45 26.62
C LYS A 145 -20.78 -31.91 28.06
N GLN A 146 -21.40 -31.09 28.91
CA GLN A 146 -21.83 -31.54 30.22
C GLN A 146 -22.84 -32.67 30.00
N GLU A 147 -22.34 -33.89 30.12
CA GLU A 147 -23.17 -35.07 30.27
C GLU A 147 -23.62 -35.06 31.73
N PHE A 148 -24.88 -34.74 31.94
CA PHE A 148 -25.51 -34.96 33.24
C PHE A 148 -25.63 -36.47 33.40
N GLU A 149 -25.06 -37.04 34.47
CA GLU A 149 -25.35 -38.41 34.87
C GLU A 149 -26.87 -38.54 35.04
N ILE A 150 -27.49 -39.28 34.14
CA ILE A 150 -28.80 -39.87 34.40
C ILE A 150 -28.46 -41.24 34.94
N ASP A 151 -28.83 -41.53 36.19
CA ASP A 151 -28.62 -42.83 36.84
C ASP A 151 -29.24 -43.96 36.00
N PHE A 152 -28.45 -44.54 35.11
CA PHE A 152 -28.76 -45.81 34.49
C PHE A 152 -28.19 -46.90 35.40
N GLN A 153 -29.06 -47.53 36.20
CA GLN A 153 -28.70 -48.77 36.85
C GLN A 153 -28.38 -49.83 35.78
N PRO A 154 -27.20 -50.48 35.83
CA PRO A 154 -26.88 -51.57 34.93
C PRO A 154 -27.73 -52.79 35.30
N SER A 155 -28.51 -53.30 34.35
CA SER A 155 -29.09 -54.63 34.49
C SER A 155 -27.97 -55.66 34.35
N ASN A 156 -27.61 -56.29 35.47
CA ASN A 156 -26.70 -57.42 35.51
C ASN A 156 -27.20 -58.55 34.59
N PHE A 157 -26.42 -58.86 33.55
CA PHE A 157 -26.35 -60.20 32.98
C PHE A 157 -24.89 -60.54 32.75
N ASP A 158 -24.33 -61.33 33.67
CA ASP A 158 -23.06 -62.01 33.50
C ASP A 158 -23.15 -63.01 32.34
N THR A 159 -22.15 -63.03 31.46
CA THR A 159 -21.48 -64.27 31.03
C THR A 159 -20.26 -63.97 30.14
N THR A 160 -19.08 -64.12 30.75
CA THR A 160 -17.88 -64.81 30.22
C THR A 160 -17.70 -64.91 28.70
N SER A 161 -16.72 -64.20 28.12
CA SER A 161 -15.56 -64.79 27.42
C SER A 161 -14.72 -63.72 26.72
N GLU A 162 -13.41 -63.89 26.83
CA GLU A 162 -12.36 -63.09 26.18
C GLU A 162 -12.44 -63.14 24.65
N SER A 163 -12.13 -62.03 23.97
CA SER A 163 -11.20 -61.99 22.83
C SER A 163 -11.08 -60.59 22.24
N ASP A 164 -9.84 -60.21 21.95
CA ASP A 164 -9.41 -59.06 21.17
C ASP A 164 -10.09 -58.98 19.79
N LEU A 165 -10.20 -57.73 19.29
CA LEU A 165 -9.69 -57.26 17.98
C LEU A 165 -10.59 -56.22 17.30
N THR A 166 -10.01 -55.03 17.14
CA THR A 166 -10.01 -54.16 15.96
C THR A 166 -11.29 -53.96 15.12
N SER A 167 -11.61 -52.66 14.98
CA SER A 167 -12.00 -51.98 13.73
C SER A 167 -13.49 -51.84 13.38
N ILE A 168 -13.80 -50.67 12.81
CA ILE A 168 -14.87 -50.35 11.84
C ILE A 168 -16.13 -49.64 12.40
N SER A 169 -16.12 -48.33 12.17
CA SER A 169 -17.15 -47.53 11.47
C SER A 169 -18.56 -47.38 12.07
N SER A 170 -18.79 -46.18 12.60
CA SER A 170 -20.11 -45.64 12.93
C SER A 170 -20.87 -45.19 11.68
N SER A 171 -21.70 -46.08 11.12
CA SER A 171 -22.86 -45.68 10.34
C SER A 171 -23.84 -46.83 10.24
N SER A 172 -24.90 -46.80 11.06
CA SER A 172 -26.23 -47.33 10.72
C SER A 172 -27.22 -46.98 11.83
N ARG A 173 -28.11 -46.04 11.55
CA ARG A 173 -29.43 -45.98 12.19
C ARG A 173 -30.20 -47.24 11.78
N GLN A 174 -30.73 -48.00 12.74
CA GLN A 174 -31.93 -48.80 12.47
C GLN A 174 -32.80 -48.91 13.73
N SER A 175 -33.93 -48.24 13.61
CA SER A 175 -35.12 -48.30 14.44
C SER A 175 -35.89 -49.60 14.19
N ILE A 176 -36.57 -50.13 15.20
CA ILE A 176 -38.04 -50.36 15.25
C ILE A 176 -38.36 -51.47 16.26
N ALA A 177 -39.34 -51.13 17.08
CA ALA A 177 -40.06 -51.93 18.04
C ALA A 177 -40.80 -53.15 17.45
N SER A 178 -41.37 -53.94 18.37
CA SER A 178 -42.40 -54.98 18.19
C SER A 178 -41.80 -56.34 17.80
N LEU A 179 -42.05 -57.47 18.46
CA LEU A 179 -43.30 -58.09 18.95
C LEU A 179 -42.87 -59.03 20.13
N VAL A 180 -43.64 -59.35 21.17
CA VAL A 180 -44.77 -60.30 21.18
C VAL A 180 -45.65 -60.07 22.42
N SER A 181 -46.96 -60.07 22.18
CA SER A 181 -48.09 -60.00 23.10
C SER A 181 -48.27 -61.25 23.97
N VAL A 182 -48.86 -61.12 25.17
CA VAL A 182 -50.18 -61.72 25.54
C VAL A 182 -50.64 -61.30 26.97
N SER A 183 -51.80 -60.63 27.00
CA SER A 183 -52.97 -60.85 27.87
C SER A 183 -52.83 -61.02 29.40
N SER A 184 -53.43 -60.10 30.18
CA SER A 184 -54.71 -60.32 30.91
C SER A 184 -54.87 -59.43 32.16
N CYS A 185 -56.01 -58.73 32.21
CA CYS A 185 -56.80 -58.15 33.32
C CYS A 185 -56.14 -57.49 34.56
N GLY A 186 -56.60 -56.26 34.86
CA GLY A 186 -56.94 -55.84 36.22
C GLY A 186 -56.09 -54.74 36.87
N ASP A 187 -56.52 -53.49 36.70
CA ASP A 187 -56.45 -52.37 37.66
C ASP A 187 -55.52 -52.48 38.89
N THR A 188 -54.43 -51.71 38.91
CA THR A 188 -54.37 -50.40 39.60
C THR A 188 -52.97 -49.77 39.49
N LEU A 189 -53.01 -48.60 38.87
CA LEU A 189 -51.99 -47.61 38.63
C LEU A 189 -51.18 -47.20 39.88
N THR A 190 -49.86 -47.41 39.86
CA THR A 190 -48.84 -46.35 39.93
C THR A 190 -47.47 -46.91 39.52
N PRO A 191 -46.72 -46.27 38.62
CA PRO A 191 -45.35 -46.69 38.31
C PRO A 191 -44.45 -46.40 39.52
N ARG A 192 -43.68 -47.41 39.94
CA ARG A 192 -42.78 -47.45 41.11
C ARG A 192 -41.53 -46.54 40.99
N ASN A 193 -41.64 -45.43 40.27
CA ASN A 193 -40.52 -44.52 39.94
C ASN A 193 -40.84 -43.04 40.17
N SER A 194 -41.84 -42.72 41.01
CA SER A 194 -41.97 -41.35 41.54
C SER A 194 -41.13 -41.19 42.81
N TRP A 195 -40.37 -40.09 42.88
CA TRP A 195 -39.50 -39.65 43.98
C TRP A 195 -40.24 -39.37 45.32
N ALA A 196 -41.47 -39.84 45.46
CA ALA A 196 -42.31 -39.69 46.65
C ALA A 196 -42.71 -41.03 47.29
N SER A 197 -42.08 -42.16 46.91
CA SER A 197 -42.26 -43.44 47.60
C SER A 197 -41.13 -43.67 48.62
N LEU A 198 -41.27 -43.10 49.81
CA LEU A 198 -40.39 -43.36 50.94
C LEU A 198 -40.69 -44.76 51.53
N ASP A 199 -39.96 -45.79 51.08
CA ASP A 199 -40.00 -47.11 51.72
C ASP A 199 -38.98 -47.18 52.87
N LEU A 200 -39.36 -46.61 54.02
CA LEU A 200 -38.54 -46.52 55.25
C LEU A 200 -38.23 -47.88 55.91
N ARG A 201 -38.69 -49.00 55.33
CA ARG A 201 -38.42 -50.34 55.88
C ARG A 201 -37.21 -51.03 55.23
N HIS A 202 -36.67 -50.46 54.15
CA HIS A 202 -35.54 -51.02 53.41
C HIS A 202 -34.41 -50.02 53.12
N SER A 203 -34.43 -48.82 53.70
CA SER A 203 -33.32 -47.87 53.59
C SER A 203 -32.10 -48.36 54.36
N ALA A 204 -31.03 -48.76 53.65
CA ALA A 204 -29.73 -48.95 54.26
C ALA A 204 -29.15 -47.58 54.68
N GLY A 205 -28.50 -47.51 55.84
CA GLY A 205 -27.80 -46.30 56.26
C GLY A 205 -26.63 -46.00 55.33
N ASP A 206 -26.33 -44.72 55.11
CA ASP A 206 -25.20 -44.31 54.30
C ASP A 206 -23.89 -44.90 54.84
N PRO A 207 -22.96 -45.35 53.98
CA PRO A 207 -21.67 -45.83 54.41
C PRO A 207 -20.92 -44.72 55.15
N LEU A 208 -20.29 -45.07 56.28
CA LEU A 208 -19.49 -44.13 57.06
C LEU A 208 -18.31 -43.65 56.21
N ILE A 209 -18.28 -42.34 55.93
CA ILE A 209 -17.17 -41.70 55.23
C ILE A 209 -15.97 -41.71 56.17
N SER A 210 -15.05 -42.66 55.96
CA SER A 210 -13.94 -42.93 56.89
C SER A 210 -12.99 -41.73 57.01
N GLU A 211 -12.88 -40.90 55.97
CA GLU A 211 -12.01 -39.71 55.93
C GLU A 211 -12.48 -38.53 56.82
N ILE A 212 -13.72 -38.53 57.33
CA ILE A 212 -14.24 -37.41 58.16
C ILE A 212 -13.69 -37.44 59.59
N LEU A 213 -13.28 -38.62 60.09
CA LEU A 213 -12.82 -38.82 61.45
C LEU A 213 -11.28 -38.85 61.57
N GLU A 214 -10.56 -38.73 60.45
CA GLU A 214 -9.11 -38.69 60.45
C GLU A 214 -8.61 -37.26 60.72
N GLN A 215 -7.83 -37.08 61.80
CA GLN A 215 -7.15 -35.82 62.10
C GLN A 215 -5.98 -35.61 61.14
N ASN A 216 -6.28 -35.10 59.95
CA ASN A 216 -5.27 -34.55 59.06
C ASN A 216 -4.93 -33.14 59.52
N ALA A 217 -3.63 -32.82 59.61
CA ALA A 217 -3.20 -31.45 59.87
C ALA A 217 -3.81 -30.52 58.80
N PRO A 218 -4.35 -29.35 59.18
CA PRO A 218 -5.04 -28.46 58.25
C PRO A 218 -4.13 -28.07 57.08
N GLU A 219 -2.82 -27.93 57.29
CA GLU A 219 -1.87 -27.64 56.20
C GLU A 219 -1.73 -28.80 55.20
N ALA A 220 -1.78 -30.06 55.66
CA ALA A 220 -1.68 -31.22 54.78
C ALA A 220 -2.97 -31.40 53.96
N LEU A 221 -4.13 -31.12 54.57
CA LEU A 221 -5.42 -31.13 53.89
C LEU A 221 -5.51 -29.98 52.87
N ASP A 222 -4.98 -28.81 53.20
CA ASP A 222 -4.92 -27.67 52.27
C ASP A 222 -3.98 -27.92 51.09
N GLN A 223 -2.82 -28.57 51.29
CA GLN A 223 -1.92 -28.99 50.21
C GLN A 223 -2.55 -30.07 49.32
N LEU A 224 -3.28 -31.03 49.92
CA LEU A 224 -4.03 -32.03 49.17
C LEU A 224 -5.18 -31.39 48.38
N ASN A 225 -5.89 -30.43 48.97
CA ASN A 225 -6.94 -29.68 48.29
C ASN A 225 -6.38 -28.75 47.21
N GLU A 226 -5.20 -28.16 47.41
CA GLU A 226 -4.50 -27.37 46.41
C GLU A 226 -4.07 -28.23 45.23
N SER A 227 -3.42 -29.37 45.49
CA SER A 227 -3.05 -30.33 44.43
C SER A 227 -4.27 -30.88 43.71
N ARG A 228 -5.37 -31.22 44.41
CA ARG A 228 -6.65 -31.60 43.78
C ARG A 228 -7.26 -30.46 42.97
N ARG A 229 -7.18 -29.21 43.44
CA ARG A 229 -7.64 -28.02 42.69
C ARG A 229 -6.78 -27.70 41.47
N GLN A 230 -5.56 -28.24 41.39
CA GLN A 230 -4.66 -28.09 40.24
C GLN A 230 -4.91 -29.18 39.19
N ILE A 231 -5.42 -30.36 39.59
CA ILE A 231 -5.82 -31.42 38.66
C ILE A 231 -7.04 -30.94 37.85
N GLU A 232 -6.89 -30.92 36.51
CA GLU A 232 -7.91 -30.44 35.55
C GLU A 232 -8.35 -28.98 35.70
N ARG A 233 -7.56 -28.14 36.38
CA ARG A 233 -7.86 -26.71 36.48
C ARG A 233 -7.84 -26.08 35.08
N GLN A 234 -8.97 -25.51 34.69
CA GLN A 234 -9.05 -24.74 33.46
C GLN A 234 -8.17 -23.49 33.59
N ASP A 235 -7.12 -23.40 32.77
CA ASP A 235 -6.13 -22.30 32.77
C ASP A 235 -6.76 -20.90 32.58
N ALA A 236 -8.00 -20.83 32.09
CA ALA A 236 -8.68 -19.57 31.83
C ALA A 236 -10.20 -19.64 32.11
N LEU A 237 -10.58 -19.69 33.38
CA LEU A 237 -11.99 -19.59 33.83
C LEU A 237 -12.73 -18.35 33.27
N PHE A 238 -12.02 -17.26 32.98
CA PHE A 238 -12.59 -15.98 32.57
C PHE A 238 -12.33 -15.59 31.11
N ALA A 239 -11.77 -16.47 30.26
CA ALA A 239 -11.57 -16.15 28.84
C ALA A 239 -12.90 -15.87 28.10
N MET A 240 -14.02 -16.41 28.61
CA MET A 240 -15.35 -16.23 28.05
C MET A 240 -16.01 -14.86 28.40
N CYS A 241 -15.43 -14.06 29.29
CA CYS A 241 -15.98 -12.74 29.66
C CYS A 241 -15.43 -11.59 28.79
N SER A 242 -15.15 -11.85 27.52
CA SER A 242 -14.93 -10.81 26.51
C SER A 242 -15.96 -10.93 25.39
N GLY A 243 -17.24 -10.89 25.77
CA GLY A 243 -18.34 -10.61 24.84
C GLY A 243 -18.33 -9.13 24.41
N PRO A 244 -18.82 -8.80 23.20
CA PRO A 244 -18.71 -7.46 22.59
C PRO A 244 -19.64 -6.40 23.19
N GLU A 245 -20.10 -6.57 24.43
CA GLU A 245 -20.97 -5.61 25.12
C GLU A 245 -20.35 -5.19 26.46
N ARG A 246 -19.19 -4.51 26.38
CA ARG A 246 -18.71 -3.67 27.48
C ARG A 246 -18.71 -2.22 27.05
N ASP A 247 -19.45 -1.47 27.86
CA ASP A 247 -19.78 -0.07 27.81
C ASP A 247 -18.59 0.85 27.53
N THR A 248 -18.86 1.91 26.79
CA THR A 248 -17.96 2.95 26.31
C THR A 248 -17.46 3.89 27.42
N GLY A 249 -16.69 3.37 28.38
CA GLY A 249 -16.05 4.16 29.42
C GLY A 249 -14.68 3.57 29.77
N GLU A 250 -13.62 4.16 29.21
CA GLU A 250 -12.21 3.83 29.46
C GLU A 250 -11.84 2.36 29.20
N SER A 251 -11.88 1.98 27.92
CA SER A 251 -10.91 1.01 27.43
C SER A 251 -9.52 1.57 27.74
N ILE A 252 -8.87 1.11 28.81
CA ILE A 252 -7.41 1.21 28.92
C ILE A 252 -6.91 0.56 27.63
N GLU A 253 -6.50 1.39 26.67
CA GLU A 253 -5.90 0.96 25.43
C GLU A 253 -4.64 0.21 25.85
N ARG A 254 -4.76 -1.11 26.02
CA ARG A 254 -3.62 -1.96 26.32
C ARG A 254 -2.75 -1.91 25.06
N ARG A 255 -1.85 -0.93 24.97
CA ARG A 255 -1.03 -0.75 23.78
C ARG A 255 -0.25 -2.03 23.54
N MET A 256 -0.41 -2.60 22.36
CA MET A 256 0.48 -3.67 21.93
C MET A 256 1.91 -3.12 21.97
N PRO A 257 2.93 -3.94 22.29
CA PRO A 257 4.29 -3.57 21.99
C PRO A 257 4.34 -3.05 20.55
N ALA A 258 4.82 -1.81 20.35
CA ALA A 258 5.01 -1.30 19.02
C ALA A 258 5.95 -2.27 18.29
N ALA A 259 5.54 -2.74 17.12
CA ALA A 259 6.43 -3.51 16.25
C ALA A 259 7.65 -2.62 15.92
N PRO A 260 8.83 -3.22 15.67
CA PRO A 260 9.95 -2.45 15.16
C PRO A 260 9.49 -1.68 13.91
N PRO A 261 9.91 -0.41 13.74
CA PRO A 261 9.58 0.35 12.54
C PRO A 261 10.05 -0.45 11.32
N THR A 262 9.17 -0.74 10.38
CA THR A 262 9.53 -1.39 9.13
C THR A 262 9.05 -0.56 7.97
N GLU A 263 9.78 -0.62 6.86
CA GLU A 263 9.32 0.05 5.67
C GLU A 263 8.05 -0.64 5.15
N PRO A 264 6.96 0.11 4.90
CA PRO A 264 5.70 -0.46 4.44
C PRO A 264 5.90 -1.07 3.04
N LEU A 265 5.87 -2.39 2.97
CA LEU A 265 5.84 -3.11 1.70
C LEU A 265 4.44 -3.71 1.55
N GLY A 266 3.69 -3.19 0.58
CA GLY A 266 2.42 -3.78 0.15
C GLY A 266 2.63 -5.12 -0.58
N HIS A 267 1.58 -5.59 -1.26
CA HIS A 267 1.68 -6.78 -2.11
C HIS A 267 2.55 -6.48 -3.33
N ARG A 268 3.54 -7.34 -3.59
CA ARG A 268 4.57 -7.10 -4.60
C ARG A 268 4.36 -7.97 -5.82
N ILE A 269 4.22 -7.36 -6.99
CA ILE A 269 4.09 -8.06 -8.27
C ILE A 269 5.35 -7.82 -9.10
N LEU A 270 6.05 -8.90 -9.43
CA LEU A 270 7.15 -8.90 -10.38
C LEU A 270 6.63 -9.03 -11.80
N VAL A 271 7.07 -8.14 -12.69
CA VAL A 271 6.82 -8.21 -14.13
C VAL A 271 8.14 -8.23 -14.87
N LYS A 272 8.36 -9.24 -15.73
CA LYS A 272 9.51 -9.34 -16.63
C LYS A 272 9.08 -9.28 -18.08
N CYS A 273 9.77 -8.47 -18.86
CA CYS A 273 9.56 -8.27 -20.29
C CYS A 273 10.55 -9.13 -21.06
N HIS A 274 10.05 -10.17 -21.74
CA HIS A 274 10.89 -11.14 -22.45
C HIS A 274 11.14 -10.71 -23.90
N GLN A 275 10.07 -10.33 -24.60
CA GLN A 275 10.12 -10.12 -26.05
C GLN A 275 9.03 -9.15 -26.51
N LEU A 276 9.37 -8.25 -27.42
CA LEU A 276 8.44 -7.42 -28.18
C LEU A 276 8.79 -7.59 -29.67
N THR A 277 7.90 -8.17 -30.45
CA THR A 277 8.11 -8.44 -31.88
C THR A 277 6.98 -7.87 -32.71
N LEU A 278 7.33 -7.25 -33.83
CA LEU A 278 6.41 -6.81 -34.87
C LEU A 278 6.81 -7.49 -36.17
N ASP A 279 5.85 -7.70 -37.08
CA ASP A 279 6.15 -8.33 -38.39
C ASP A 279 7.15 -7.49 -39.22
N LEU A 280 7.13 -6.17 -38.99
CA LEU A 280 8.03 -5.19 -39.58
C LEU A 280 8.93 -4.56 -38.51
N GLU A 281 10.18 -5.01 -38.42
CA GLU A 281 11.20 -4.45 -37.53
C GLU A 281 12.20 -3.55 -38.30
N VAL A 282 11.83 -2.30 -38.53
CA VAL A 282 12.65 -1.34 -39.30
C VAL A 282 13.22 -0.20 -38.47
N GLU A 283 12.68 0.06 -37.28
CA GLU A 283 13.02 1.20 -36.44
C GLU A 283 12.87 0.88 -34.95
N PRO A 284 13.55 1.61 -34.06
CA PRO A 284 13.49 1.35 -32.62
C PRO A 284 12.13 1.73 -32.02
N LEU A 285 11.65 0.88 -31.12
CA LEU A 285 10.42 1.06 -30.35
C LEU A 285 10.74 1.16 -28.85
N PHE A 286 10.03 2.03 -28.17
CA PHE A 286 10.18 2.27 -26.74
C PHE A 286 8.87 1.90 -26.06
N ALA A 287 8.97 1.18 -24.95
CA ALA A 287 7.81 0.77 -24.20
C ALA A 287 7.82 1.41 -22.81
N SER A 288 6.64 1.72 -22.31
CA SER A 288 6.44 2.15 -20.93
C SER A 288 5.27 1.40 -20.31
N MET A 289 5.32 1.19 -19.01
CA MET A 289 4.32 0.41 -18.28
C MET A 289 4.07 0.99 -16.90
N ALA A 290 2.80 1.11 -16.51
CA ALA A 290 2.40 1.54 -15.17
C ALA A 290 1.09 0.87 -14.72
N LEU A 291 0.86 0.87 -13.42
CA LEU A 291 -0.33 0.33 -12.78
C LEU A 291 -1.42 1.41 -12.65
N TYR A 292 -2.66 1.04 -12.97
CA TYR A 292 -3.82 1.91 -12.92
C TYR A 292 -4.98 1.24 -12.19
N ASP A 293 -5.72 2.01 -11.40
CA ASP A 293 -7.02 1.60 -10.89
C ASP A 293 -8.13 2.23 -11.75
N SER A 294 -8.89 1.38 -12.44
CA SER A 294 -9.98 1.83 -13.31
C SER A 294 -11.25 2.26 -12.57
N LYS A 295 -11.43 1.80 -11.33
CA LYS A 295 -12.58 2.16 -10.49
C LYS A 295 -12.38 3.53 -9.88
N GLU A 296 -11.19 3.79 -9.34
CA GLU A 296 -10.84 5.04 -8.68
C GLU A 296 -10.29 6.10 -9.65
N ARG A 297 -10.08 5.74 -10.93
CA ARG A 297 -9.53 6.61 -11.98
C ARG A 297 -8.20 7.26 -11.58
N LYS A 298 -7.31 6.48 -10.95
CA LYS A 298 -6.01 6.94 -10.49
C LYS A 298 -4.89 6.03 -11.01
N LYS A 299 -3.75 6.63 -11.32
CA LYS A 299 -2.49 5.91 -11.58
C LYS A 299 -1.85 5.56 -10.24
N LEU A 300 -1.47 4.30 -10.06
CA LEU A 300 -1.02 3.76 -8.77
C LEU A 300 0.50 3.59 -8.66
N SER A 301 1.24 3.74 -9.76
CA SER A 301 2.68 3.52 -9.75
C SER A 301 3.43 4.51 -10.62
N GLU A 302 4.72 4.66 -10.34
CA GLU A 302 5.71 5.19 -11.26
C GLU A 302 5.69 4.43 -12.61
N THR A 303 6.08 5.13 -13.68
CA THR A 303 6.24 4.57 -15.02
C THR A 303 7.54 3.83 -15.17
N PHE A 304 7.46 2.54 -15.50
CA PHE A 304 8.62 1.77 -15.90
C PHE A 304 8.88 1.91 -17.40
N TYR A 305 10.02 2.47 -17.76
CA TYR A 305 10.50 2.57 -19.13
C TYR A 305 11.41 1.39 -19.48
N PHE A 306 11.15 0.74 -20.61
CA PHE A 306 11.98 -0.35 -21.11
C PHE A 306 12.00 -0.38 -22.65
N ASP A 307 13.00 -1.06 -23.21
CA ASP A 307 13.01 -1.38 -24.63
C ASP A 307 13.62 -2.76 -24.87
N LEU A 308 13.17 -3.39 -25.94
CA LEU A 308 13.59 -4.71 -26.37
C LEU A 308 14.22 -4.66 -27.76
N ASN A 309 14.79 -3.49 -28.12
CA ASN A 309 15.38 -3.27 -29.43
C ASN A 309 16.64 -4.13 -29.63
N PRO A 310 16.80 -4.75 -30.81
CA PRO A 310 18.08 -5.32 -31.22
C PRO A 310 19.17 -4.25 -31.31
N GLU A 311 20.44 -4.65 -31.10
CA GLU A 311 21.59 -3.73 -31.14
C GLU A 311 21.75 -3.01 -32.50
N GLY A 312 21.24 -3.59 -33.59
CA GLY A 312 21.17 -2.91 -34.89
C GLY A 312 20.29 -1.65 -34.88
N LEU A 313 19.12 -1.70 -34.23
CA LEU A 313 18.20 -0.57 -34.17
C LEU A 313 18.67 0.49 -33.17
N LYS A 314 19.29 0.07 -32.06
CA LYS A 314 19.89 1.02 -31.10
C LYS A 314 20.98 1.87 -31.72
N ARG A 315 21.83 1.28 -32.57
CA ARG A 315 22.89 2.02 -33.28
C ARG A 315 22.38 3.15 -34.17
N MET A 316 21.13 3.06 -34.66
CA MET A 316 20.51 4.14 -35.43
C MET A 316 20.32 5.45 -34.61
N LEU A 317 20.42 5.36 -33.28
CA LEU A 317 20.28 6.49 -32.36
C LEU A 317 21.61 6.96 -31.77
N GLY A 318 22.74 6.41 -32.22
CA GLY A 318 24.06 6.71 -31.64
C GLY A 318 24.48 8.19 -31.70
N GLY A 319 23.89 8.97 -32.61
CA GLY A 319 24.09 10.43 -32.66
C GLY A 319 23.31 11.22 -31.60
N HIS A 320 22.29 10.62 -30.97
CA HIS A 320 21.41 11.27 -29.99
C HIS A 320 21.55 10.68 -28.58
N VAL A 321 22.01 9.43 -28.47
CA VAL A 321 22.22 8.74 -27.21
C VAL A 321 23.70 8.39 -27.09
N PRO A 322 24.46 9.05 -26.19
CA PRO A 322 25.91 8.92 -26.14
C PRO A 322 26.35 7.55 -25.60
N TYR A 323 25.68 7.07 -24.55
CA TYR A 323 25.90 5.78 -23.91
C TYR A 323 24.64 5.34 -23.16
N SER A 324 24.64 4.10 -22.66
CA SER A 324 23.54 3.55 -21.85
C SER A 324 24.09 2.94 -20.57
N ASP A 325 23.51 3.31 -19.43
CA ASP A 325 23.86 2.74 -18.14
C ASP A 325 23.09 1.44 -17.86
N THR A 326 23.69 0.56 -17.06
CA THR A 326 23.10 -0.75 -16.72
C THR A 326 21.71 -0.62 -16.10
N SER A 327 21.46 0.44 -15.33
CA SER A 327 20.16 0.73 -14.74
C SER A 327 19.07 0.97 -15.80
N THR A 328 19.35 1.64 -16.91
CA THR A 328 18.36 1.93 -17.97
C THR A 328 18.15 0.75 -18.95
N LEU A 329 18.92 -0.33 -18.81
CA LEU A 329 18.80 -1.58 -19.58
C LEU A 329 17.88 -2.62 -18.91
N ALA A 330 17.24 -2.24 -17.80
CA ALA A 330 16.31 -3.08 -17.05
C ALA A 330 15.17 -3.59 -17.95
N ARG A 331 14.81 -4.87 -17.77
CA ARG A 331 13.71 -5.53 -18.47
C ARG A 331 12.68 -6.11 -17.50
N GLY A 332 12.80 -5.80 -16.22
CA GLY A 332 11.83 -6.22 -15.23
C GLY A 332 11.64 -5.14 -14.17
N CYS A 333 10.46 -5.12 -13.60
CA CYS A 333 10.10 -4.21 -12.53
C CYS A 333 9.23 -4.88 -11.48
N ILE A 334 9.18 -4.28 -10.30
CA ILE A 334 8.36 -4.72 -9.18
C ILE A 334 7.38 -3.59 -8.85
N PHE A 335 6.09 -3.92 -8.88
CA PHE A 335 5.01 -3.03 -8.46
C PHE A 335 4.63 -3.35 -7.01
N ASN A 336 4.50 -2.32 -6.19
CA ASN A 336 3.99 -2.42 -4.82
C ASN A 336 2.52 -2.00 -4.79
N ILE A 337 1.68 -2.75 -4.06
CA ILE A 337 0.24 -2.52 -3.95
C ILE A 337 -0.15 -2.62 -2.47
N SER A 338 -0.25 -1.47 -1.81
CA SER A 338 -0.67 -1.35 -0.41
C SER A 338 -2.18 -1.50 -0.24
N ASN A 339 -2.97 -1.07 -1.23
CA ASN A 339 -4.43 -1.21 -1.21
C ASN A 339 -4.90 -2.06 -2.40
N PRO A 340 -5.10 -3.38 -2.24
CA PRO A 340 -5.51 -4.24 -3.33
C PRO A 340 -6.93 -3.90 -3.81
N SER A 341 -7.09 -3.81 -5.13
CA SER A 341 -8.34 -3.46 -5.81
C SER A 341 -8.72 -4.54 -6.82
N PRO A 342 -10.01 -4.85 -7.01
CA PRO A 342 -10.44 -5.80 -8.04
C PRO A 342 -10.22 -5.27 -9.46
N ASP A 343 -9.99 -3.96 -9.62
CA ASP A 343 -10.11 -3.24 -10.89
C ASP A 343 -8.76 -2.70 -11.41
N LEU A 344 -7.69 -3.45 -11.10
CA LEU A 344 -6.30 -3.14 -11.45
C LEU A 344 -5.93 -3.50 -12.89
N PHE A 345 -5.27 -2.56 -13.57
CA PHE A 345 -4.79 -2.68 -14.95
C PHE A 345 -3.32 -2.35 -15.06
N LEU A 346 -2.61 -3.19 -15.80
CA LEU A 346 -1.26 -2.89 -16.28
C LEU A 346 -1.39 -2.29 -17.68
N VAL A 347 -1.09 -0.99 -17.81
CA VAL A 347 -1.18 -0.28 -19.09
C VAL A 347 0.21 -0.20 -19.69
N VAL A 348 0.35 -0.69 -20.92
CA VAL A 348 1.60 -0.64 -21.68
C VAL A 348 1.42 0.31 -22.85
N ARG A 349 2.33 1.28 -23.01
CA ARG A 349 2.35 2.21 -24.14
C ARG A 349 3.61 1.99 -24.97
N LEU A 350 3.47 2.09 -26.28
CA LEU A 350 4.55 2.01 -27.26
C LEU A 350 4.73 3.37 -27.93
N GLU A 351 5.99 3.76 -28.06
CA GLU A 351 6.44 4.99 -28.70
C GLU A 351 7.46 4.64 -29.79
N LYS A 352 7.50 5.46 -30.83
CA LYS A 352 8.48 5.37 -31.92
C LYS A 352 9.17 6.70 -32.13
N VAL A 353 10.19 6.74 -32.99
CA VAL A 353 10.80 7.99 -33.42
C VAL A 353 9.77 8.84 -34.20
N LEU A 354 9.80 10.16 -33.99
CA LEU A 354 8.93 11.09 -34.70
C LEU A 354 9.18 11.02 -36.21
N GLN A 355 8.14 10.74 -37.01
CA GLN A 355 8.25 10.55 -38.46
C GLN A 355 7.18 11.30 -39.28
N GLY A 356 6.11 11.83 -38.66
CA GLY A 356 5.06 12.55 -39.38
C GLY A 356 3.67 12.08 -38.98
N ASP A 357 2.75 11.99 -39.95
CA ASP A 357 1.39 11.51 -39.70
C ASP A 357 1.43 10.04 -39.26
N LEU A 358 0.89 9.77 -38.08
CA LEU A 358 0.81 8.43 -37.52
C LEU A 358 -0.02 7.47 -38.40
N SER A 359 -1.02 7.97 -39.12
CA SER A 359 -1.84 7.14 -40.01
C SER A 359 -1.03 6.57 -41.18
N GLU A 360 -0.14 7.38 -41.75
CA GLU A 360 0.80 6.95 -42.79
C GLU A 360 1.90 6.05 -42.20
N CYS A 361 2.38 6.37 -41.00
CA CYS A 361 3.45 5.61 -40.33
C CYS A 361 3.01 4.20 -39.88
N VAL A 362 1.73 4.00 -39.58
CA VAL A 362 1.19 2.71 -39.10
C VAL A 362 0.83 1.78 -40.26
N GLU A 363 0.52 2.32 -41.45
CA GLU A 363 0.09 1.51 -42.60
C GLU A 363 1.06 0.37 -42.96
N PRO A 364 2.40 0.58 -43.00
CA PRO A 364 3.36 -0.49 -43.28
C PRO A 364 3.39 -1.62 -42.26
N TYR A 365 2.90 -1.37 -41.04
CA TYR A 365 2.83 -2.38 -39.99
C TYR A 365 1.54 -3.20 -40.06
N MET A 366 0.49 -2.68 -40.72
CA MET A 366 -0.80 -3.35 -40.83
C MET A 366 -0.95 -4.17 -42.11
N LYS A 367 -0.14 -3.91 -43.12
CA LYS A 367 -0.17 -4.57 -44.44
C LYS A 367 1.21 -5.16 -44.74
N GLU A 368 1.23 -6.26 -45.49
CA GLU A 368 2.49 -6.80 -46.00
C GLU A 368 3.16 -5.81 -46.97
N GLU A 369 4.30 -5.25 -46.55
CA GLU A 369 5.07 -4.32 -47.37
C GLU A 369 6.15 -5.06 -48.17
N ARG A 370 6.15 -4.87 -49.50
CA ARG A 370 7.12 -5.51 -50.40
C ARG A 370 8.46 -4.78 -50.43
N ASN A 371 8.48 -3.47 -50.13
CA ASN A 371 9.67 -2.62 -50.22
C ASN A 371 10.35 -2.38 -48.86
N ARG A 372 10.69 -3.44 -48.13
CA ARG A 372 11.27 -3.37 -46.77
C ARG A 372 12.57 -2.57 -46.69
N ASP A 373 13.45 -2.69 -47.69
CA ASP A 373 14.75 -2.01 -47.71
C ASP A 373 14.62 -0.49 -47.81
N LYS A 374 13.66 -0.01 -48.61
CA LYS A 374 13.37 1.42 -48.74
C LYS A 374 12.85 2.00 -47.43
N LEU A 375 11.99 1.26 -46.73
CA LEU A 375 11.51 1.67 -45.41
C LEU A 375 12.63 1.72 -44.37
N LYS A 376 13.51 0.71 -44.37
CA LYS A 376 14.66 0.68 -43.47
C LYS A 376 15.61 1.85 -43.72
N ALA A 377 15.92 2.17 -44.98
CA ALA A 377 16.75 3.32 -45.33
C ALA A 377 16.11 4.65 -44.88
N ASN A 378 14.78 4.79 -45.05
CA ASN A 378 14.05 5.95 -44.55
C ASN A 378 14.09 6.03 -43.02
N ALA A 379 13.87 4.91 -42.32
CA ALA A 379 13.95 4.85 -40.86
C ALA A 379 15.32 5.25 -40.32
N VAL A 380 16.42 4.84 -40.97
CA VAL A 380 17.78 5.28 -40.62
C VAL A 380 17.91 6.79 -40.75
N ALA A 381 17.54 7.35 -41.91
CA ALA A 381 17.61 8.79 -42.15
C ALA A 381 16.75 9.62 -41.18
N VAL A 382 15.60 9.08 -40.75
CA VAL A 382 14.73 9.69 -39.75
C VAL A 382 15.35 9.59 -38.35
N CYS A 383 15.91 8.45 -37.97
CA CYS A 383 16.57 8.27 -36.67
C CYS A 383 17.80 9.18 -36.51
N GLU A 384 18.60 9.35 -37.58
CA GLU A 384 19.73 10.27 -37.57
C GLU A 384 19.30 11.72 -37.35
N ARG A 385 18.14 12.13 -37.90
CA ARG A 385 17.68 13.53 -37.84
C ARG A 385 16.77 13.84 -36.64
N LEU A 386 15.87 12.93 -36.30
CA LEU A 386 14.78 13.12 -35.32
C LEU A 386 14.85 12.12 -34.17
N GLY A 387 15.93 11.34 -34.04
CA GLY A 387 16.07 10.27 -33.05
C GLY A 387 15.92 10.70 -31.58
N LYS A 388 16.08 12.00 -31.29
CA LYS A 388 15.80 12.64 -30.00
C LYS A 388 14.32 12.70 -29.64
N TYR A 389 13.44 12.83 -30.65
CA TYR A 389 12.01 13.08 -30.46
C TYR A 389 11.18 11.80 -30.66
N ARG A 390 10.24 11.59 -29.75
CA ARG A 390 9.32 10.45 -29.77
C ARG A 390 7.92 10.89 -30.19
N GLN A 391 7.18 9.98 -30.78
CA GLN A 391 5.74 10.11 -31.03
C GLN A 391 5.04 8.85 -30.51
N ALA A 392 3.83 9.02 -30.02
CA ALA A 392 3.03 7.91 -29.53
C ALA A 392 2.64 6.98 -30.69
N PHE A 393 2.73 5.67 -30.47
CA PHE A 393 2.52 4.67 -31.51
C PHE A 393 1.30 3.79 -31.22
N ALA A 394 1.31 3.11 -30.08
CA ALA A 394 0.27 2.15 -29.71
C ALA A 394 0.14 2.03 -28.19
N TRP A 395 -0.94 1.42 -27.71
CA TRP A 395 -1.12 1.10 -26.30
C TRP A 395 -1.93 -0.18 -26.11
N THR A 396 -1.86 -0.77 -24.92
CA THR A 396 -2.67 -1.91 -24.53
C THR A 396 -2.89 -1.92 -23.02
N GLY A 397 -3.94 -2.62 -22.58
CA GLY A 397 -4.30 -2.74 -21.17
C GLY A 397 -4.48 -4.20 -20.79
N ILE A 398 -3.80 -4.64 -19.74
CA ILE A 398 -3.87 -6.00 -19.21
C ILE A 398 -4.62 -5.96 -17.89
N TYR A 399 -5.75 -6.65 -17.81
CA TYR A 399 -6.54 -6.74 -16.58
C TYR A 399 -5.92 -7.78 -15.65
N LEU A 400 -5.33 -7.34 -14.53
CA LEU A 400 -4.53 -8.20 -13.66
C LEU A 400 -5.37 -9.30 -13.01
N MET A 401 -6.63 -9.03 -12.67
CA MET A 401 -7.48 -10.01 -12.02
C MET A 401 -7.78 -11.24 -12.89
N ASN A 402 -7.77 -11.08 -14.23
CA ASN A 402 -7.86 -12.22 -15.15
C ASN A 402 -6.59 -13.06 -15.16
N VAL A 403 -5.43 -12.41 -15.02
CA VAL A 403 -4.14 -13.12 -14.91
C VAL A 403 -4.13 -13.91 -13.61
N ILE A 404 -4.41 -13.25 -12.48
CA ILE A 404 -4.33 -13.84 -11.14
C ILE A 404 -5.34 -14.99 -10.96
N ASN A 405 -6.58 -14.85 -11.45
CA ASN A 405 -7.61 -15.90 -11.33
C ASN A 405 -7.60 -16.93 -12.46
N GLY A 406 -7.09 -16.57 -13.64
CA GLY A 406 -7.15 -17.39 -14.85
C GLY A 406 -6.25 -18.63 -14.82
N GLY A 407 -5.32 -18.71 -13.86
CA GLY A 407 -4.46 -19.87 -13.63
C GLY A 407 -5.21 -21.18 -13.32
N ASN A 408 -6.50 -21.12 -12.93
CA ASN A 408 -7.30 -22.32 -12.65
C ASN A 408 -8.17 -22.82 -13.83
N SER A 409 -8.16 -22.14 -14.99
CA SER A 409 -9.03 -22.50 -16.14
C SER A 409 -8.33 -23.33 -17.22
N LEU A 410 -7.00 -23.48 -17.17
CA LEU A 410 -6.22 -24.14 -18.24
C LEU A 410 -5.93 -25.63 -17.99
N GLU A 411 -6.28 -26.20 -16.83
CA GLU A 411 -5.96 -27.60 -16.49
C GLU A 411 -7.15 -28.57 -16.59
N ARG A 412 -8.33 -28.16 -17.07
CA ARG A 412 -9.52 -29.04 -17.16
C ARG A 412 -9.85 -29.59 -18.55
N ASP A 413 -8.99 -29.36 -19.54
CA ASP A 413 -9.18 -29.85 -20.93
C ASP A 413 -8.11 -30.85 -21.40
N SER A 414 -7.26 -31.37 -20.51
CA SER A 414 -6.14 -32.24 -20.88
C SER A 414 -6.30 -33.75 -20.61
N ASP A 415 -7.51 -34.24 -20.28
CA ASP A 415 -7.75 -35.67 -19.99
C ASP A 415 -8.85 -36.32 -20.83
N ARG A 416 -9.00 -35.91 -22.10
CA ARG A 416 -9.65 -36.75 -23.12
C ARG A 416 -8.91 -36.66 -24.45
N ASP A 417 -8.60 -37.85 -24.97
CA ASP A 417 -8.13 -38.16 -26.33
C ASP A 417 -6.60 -38.25 -26.54
N SER A 418 -6.01 -39.29 -25.96
CA SER A 418 -4.85 -39.97 -26.54
C SER A 418 -5.30 -40.90 -27.68
N PHE A 419 -5.11 -40.49 -28.94
CA PHE A 419 -4.73 -41.30 -30.11
C PHE A 419 -5.00 -40.51 -31.41
N SER A 420 -4.03 -39.72 -31.86
CA SER A 420 -3.52 -39.68 -33.24
C SER A 420 -2.65 -38.43 -33.44
N SER A 421 -1.52 -38.66 -34.07
CA SER A 421 -0.50 -37.68 -34.44
C SER A 421 -1.00 -36.68 -35.48
N SER A 422 -1.04 -35.39 -35.17
CA SER A 422 -0.62 -34.31 -36.07
C SER A 422 -0.62 -32.95 -35.37
N SER A 423 0.41 -32.19 -35.67
CA SER A 423 0.70 -30.81 -35.27
C SER A 423 -0.44 -29.82 -35.54
N THR A 424 -0.94 -29.13 -34.50
CA THR A 424 -1.49 -27.77 -34.61
C THR A 424 -1.42 -27.03 -33.25
N THR A 425 -0.75 -25.89 -33.26
CA THR A 425 -0.70 -24.89 -32.19
C THR A 425 -1.95 -24.01 -32.25
N ASN A 426 -2.64 -23.83 -31.12
CA ASN A 426 -3.86 -23.02 -31.03
C ASN A 426 -3.59 -21.52 -31.26
N SER A 427 -3.77 -21.08 -32.52
CA SER A 427 -3.97 -19.69 -32.93
C SER A 427 -5.43 -19.33 -32.76
N LEU A 428 -5.74 -18.22 -32.09
CA LEU A 428 -7.08 -17.62 -32.10
C LEU A 428 -7.27 -16.81 -33.39
N ASP A 429 -7.44 -17.51 -34.51
CA ASP A 429 -7.83 -16.90 -35.77
C ASP A 429 -9.34 -17.02 -36.00
N ARG A 430 -9.99 -15.87 -36.20
CA ARG A 430 -11.39 -15.77 -36.61
C ARG A 430 -11.44 -15.49 -38.12
N LYS A 431 -12.00 -16.40 -38.90
CA LYS A 431 -12.53 -16.12 -40.24
C LYS A 431 -14.01 -16.52 -40.34
N LEU A 432 -14.77 -15.66 -41.01
CA LEU A 432 -16.20 -15.75 -41.32
C LEU A 432 -16.46 -16.74 -42.46
N GLY A 433 -17.60 -17.45 -42.42
CA GLY A 433 -18.17 -18.12 -43.60
C GLY A 433 -19.14 -19.27 -43.32
N SER A 434 -20.44 -18.97 -43.24
CA SER A 434 -21.59 -19.72 -43.79
C SER A 434 -21.53 -21.27 -43.92
N SER A 435 -22.42 -22.00 -43.22
CA SER A 435 -23.58 -22.71 -43.81
C SER A 435 -24.09 -23.92 -42.98
N SER A 436 -25.41 -23.95 -42.78
CA SER A 436 -26.30 -25.12 -42.94
C SER A 436 -26.16 -26.42 -42.11
N LEU A 437 -25.82 -26.37 -40.81
CA LEU A 437 -26.00 -27.57 -39.95
C LEU A 437 -26.60 -27.34 -38.55
N GLU A 438 -26.80 -26.09 -38.12
CA GLU A 438 -27.25 -25.79 -36.75
C GLU A 438 -28.79 -25.71 -36.59
N GLN A 439 -29.55 -25.86 -37.68
CA GLN A 439 -31.02 -25.80 -37.66
C GLN A 439 -31.72 -27.14 -37.39
N LEU A 440 -30.99 -28.26 -37.38
CA LEU A 440 -31.60 -29.59 -37.18
C LEU A 440 -31.64 -30.05 -35.71
N ARG A 441 -30.95 -29.36 -34.79
CA ARG A 441 -30.92 -29.71 -33.35
C ARG A 441 -31.97 -29.02 -32.48
N ARG A 442 -32.83 -28.16 -33.06
CA ARG A 442 -33.91 -27.46 -32.33
C ARG A 442 -35.31 -28.08 -32.48
N ARG A 443 -35.42 -29.33 -32.92
CA ARG A 443 -36.72 -30.05 -33.02
C ARG A 443 -36.73 -31.43 -32.35
N ALA A 444 -36.16 -31.54 -31.15
CA ALA A 444 -36.22 -32.79 -30.38
C ALA A 444 -36.39 -32.58 -28.86
N THR A 445 -37.18 -31.58 -28.46
CA THR A 445 -37.53 -31.35 -27.04
C THR A 445 -39.01 -31.11 -26.80
N ASP A 446 -39.89 -31.56 -27.70
CA ASP A 446 -41.31 -31.69 -27.41
C ASP A 446 -41.65 -33.19 -27.42
N MET A 447 -41.91 -33.75 -26.23
CA MET A 447 -42.91 -34.78 -25.89
C MET A 447 -42.53 -35.56 -24.60
N GLY A 448 -43.37 -35.42 -23.56
CA GLY A 448 -43.61 -36.38 -22.44
C GLY A 448 -42.64 -36.30 -21.24
N SER A 449 -42.95 -35.75 -20.05
CA SER A 449 -44.02 -35.98 -19.04
C SER A 449 -43.69 -37.03 -17.95
N LEU A 450 -43.79 -36.58 -16.67
CA LEU A 450 -43.96 -37.30 -15.38
C LEU A 450 -42.71 -38.05 -14.83
N THR A 451 -42.12 -37.72 -13.66
CA THR A 451 -42.75 -37.73 -12.32
C THR A 451 -41.86 -37.05 -11.24
N ARG A 452 -42.55 -36.39 -10.29
CA ARG A 452 -42.28 -36.22 -8.83
C ARG A 452 -40.93 -35.69 -8.26
N ARG A 453 -41.09 -34.50 -7.63
CA ARG A 453 -40.75 -34.12 -6.23
C ARG A 453 -39.29 -33.79 -5.87
N GLY A 454 -39.01 -32.48 -5.88
CA GLY A 454 -38.66 -31.72 -4.68
C GLY A 454 -37.25 -31.88 -4.11
N SER A 455 -36.29 -31.11 -4.64
CA SER A 455 -35.16 -30.61 -3.86
C SER A 455 -34.88 -29.17 -4.27
N LEU A 456 -35.07 -28.25 -3.33
CA LEU A 456 -34.74 -26.84 -3.47
C LEU A 456 -33.22 -26.71 -3.39
N GLU A 457 -32.52 -27.04 -4.47
CA GLU A 457 -31.12 -26.68 -4.64
C GLU A 457 -31.06 -25.19 -4.95
N ARG A 458 -30.80 -24.42 -3.89
CA ARG A 458 -30.40 -23.02 -4.03
C ARG A 458 -29.20 -23.00 -4.97
N ARG A 459 -29.41 -22.47 -6.18
CA ARG A 459 -28.35 -21.93 -7.02
C ARG A 459 -27.59 -20.89 -6.20
N THR A 460 -26.47 -21.29 -5.60
CA THR A 460 -25.52 -20.35 -5.03
C THR A 460 -24.69 -19.75 -6.15
N ASP A 461 -25.30 -18.86 -6.91
CA ASP A 461 -24.57 -17.73 -7.50
C ASP A 461 -24.15 -16.82 -6.34
N LYS A 462 -23.18 -17.28 -5.53
CA LYS A 462 -22.48 -16.40 -4.61
C LYS A 462 -21.71 -15.42 -5.50
N ARG A 463 -22.24 -14.20 -5.63
CA ARG A 463 -21.40 -13.01 -5.83
C ARG A 463 -20.21 -13.19 -4.90
N ARG A 464 -19.01 -13.41 -5.44
CA ARG A 464 -17.77 -13.38 -4.65
C ARG A 464 -17.72 -11.99 -4.03
N SER A 465 -18.08 -11.89 -2.75
CA SER A 465 -17.78 -10.70 -1.96
C SER A 465 -16.28 -10.72 -1.76
N TRP A 466 -15.54 -10.06 -2.65
CA TRP A 466 -14.12 -9.86 -2.49
C TRP A 466 -13.92 -9.01 -1.24
N SER A 467 -13.56 -9.62 -0.11
CA SER A 467 -13.00 -8.86 0.99
C SER A 467 -11.59 -8.41 0.58
N PRO A 468 -11.12 -7.25 1.06
CA PRO A 468 -9.75 -6.81 0.84
C PRO A 468 -8.71 -7.89 1.20
N ASP A 469 -8.94 -8.64 2.28
CA ASP A 469 -8.04 -9.72 2.74
C ASP A 469 -7.98 -10.91 1.77
N HIS A 470 -9.10 -11.22 1.09
CA HIS A 470 -9.10 -12.26 0.05
C HIS A 470 -8.33 -11.81 -1.19
N LEU A 471 -8.38 -10.53 -1.56
CA LEU A 471 -7.61 -9.99 -2.68
C LEU A 471 -6.11 -9.96 -2.34
N ALA A 472 -5.77 -9.52 -1.13
CA ALA A 472 -4.42 -9.50 -0.58
C ALA A 472 -3.75 -10.88 -0.67
N SER A 473 -4.37 -11.90 -0.09
CA SER A 473 -3.87 -13.28 -0.13
C SER A 473 -3.71 -13.83 -1.56
N THR A 474 -4.62 -13.46 -2.45
CA THR A 474 -4.57 -13.87 -3.88
C THR A 474 -3.40 -13.23 -4.62
N LEU A 475 -3.01 -12.00 -4.28
CA LEU A 475 -1.85 -11.31 -4.88
C LEU A 475 -0.50 -11.88 -4.42
N GLU A 476 -0.45 -12.48 -3.23
CA GLU A 476 0.79 -13.03 -2.67
C GLU A 476 1.09 -14.46 -3.16
N SER A 477 0.05 -15.25 -3.47
CA SER A 477 0.22 -16.70 -3.70
C SER A 477 -0.21 -17.19 -5.09
N PHE A 478 -0.37 -16.32 -6.08
CA PHE A 478 -0.74 -16.76 -7.43
C PHE A 478 0.43 -17.40 -8.17
N ARG A 479 0.15 -18.36 -9.06
CA ARG A 479 1.18 -19.03 -9.87
C ARG A 479 1.78 -18.03 -10.88
N PRO A 480 3.11 -18.01 -11.09
CA PRO A 480 3.72 -17.24 -12.17
C PRO A 480 3.08 -17.56 -13.52
N ILE A 481 2.74 -16.52 -14.28
CA ILE A 481 2.06 -16.65 -15.58
C ILE A 481 2.88 -15.93 -16.65
N THR A 482 3.13 -16.63 -17.74
CA THR A 482 3.65 -16.02 -18.96
C THR A 482 2.47 -15.62 -19.85
N LEU A 483 2.31 -14.31 -20.06
CA LEU A 483 1.27 -13.73 -20.88
C LEU A 483 1.85 -13.29 -22.23
N THR A 484 1.15 -13.65 -23.30
CA THR A 484 1.43 -13.14 -24.66
C THR A 484 0.32 -12.17 -25.05
N VAL A 485 0.67 -10.88 -25.16
CA VAL A 485 -0.26 -9.82 -25.55
C VAL A 485 -0.06 -9.49 -27.02
N SER A 486 -1.07 -9.76 -27.84
CA SER A 486 -1.04 -9.53 -29.29
C SER A 486 -1.90 -8.35 -29.76
N SER A 487 -2.65 -7.71 -28.86
CA SER A 487 -3.58 -6.65 -29.17
C SER A 487 -3.04 -5.29 -28.74
N PHE A 488 -2.38 -4.59 -29.66
CA PHE A 488 -1.95 -3.21 -29.48
C PHE A 488 -2.88 -2.28 -30.25
N PHE A 489 -3.54 -1.37 -29.57
CA PHE A 489 -4.41 -0.38 -30.19
C PHE A 489 -3.58 0.80 -30.68
N LYS A 490 -3.83 1.26 -31.91
CA LYS A 490 -3.24 2.48 -32.45
C LYS A 490 -3.55 3.65 -31.49
N GLN A 491 -2.53 4.42 -31.12
CA GLN A 491 -2.74 5.66 -30.37
C GLN A 491 -3.36 6.71 -31.30
N GLU A 492 -4.53 7.26 -30.98
CA GLU A 492 -5.06 8.44 -31.69
C GLU A 492 -4.84 9.69 -30.82
N GLY A 493 -4.15 10.71 -31.35
CA GLY A 493 -3.63 11.84 -30.57
C GLY A 493 -4.67 12.65 -29.79
N GLU A 494 -5.92 12.73 -30.27
CA GLU A 494 -6.98 13.52 -29.64
C GLU A 494 -7.91 12.72 -28.70
N LYS A 495 -7.81 11.39 -28.66
CA LYS A 495 -8.85 10.52 -28.05
C LYS A 495 -8.43 9.72 -26.81
N LEU A 496 -7.23 9.93 -26.30
CA LEU A 496 -6.67 9.16 -25.18
C LEU A 496 -6.18 10.05 -24.04
N ARG A 497 -7.04 10.99 -23.62
CA ARG A 497 -6.88 11.64 -22.31
C ARG A 497 -7.04 10.61 -21.20
N ASP A 498 -6.57 10.91 -20.00
CA ASP A 498 -6.67 10.02 -18.83
C ASP A 498 -8.12 9.52 -18.63
N GLU A 499 -9.11 10.40 -18.73
CA GLU A 499 -10.54 10.05 -18.66
C GLU A 499 -11.01 9.05 -19.74
N ASP A 500 -10.51 9.20 -20.96
CA ASP A 500 -10.88 8.34 -22.08
C ASP A 500 -10.15 6.99 -21.99
N LEU A 501 -8.91 6.98 -21.49
CA LEU A 501 -8.18 5.77 -21.11
C LEU A 501 -8.98 4.96 -20.09
N TYR A 502 -9.45 5.55 -18.99
CA TYR A 502 -10.19 4.83 -17.96
C TYR A 502 -11.50 4.22 -18.48
N LYS A 503 -12.20 4.91 -19.41
CA LYS A 503 -13.37 4.33 -20.10
C LYS A 503 -12.97 3.09 -20.91
N CYS A 504 -11.90 3.18 -21.70
CA CYS A 504 -11.41 2.04 -22.45
C CYS A 504 -10.96 0.87 -21.55
N LEU A 505 -10.28 1.14 -20.43
CA LEU A 505 -9.89 0.10 -19.46
C LEU A 505 -11.10 -0.60 -18.85
N HIS A 506 -12.15 0.15 -18.49
CA HIS A 506 -13.39 -0.43 -17.99
C HIS A 506 -14.04 -1.36 -19.00
N GLU A 507 -14.02 -1.00 -20.27
CA GLU A 507 -14.56 -1.81 -21.37
C GLU A 507 -13.71 -3.04 -21.67
N LEU A 508 -12.39 -3.00 -21.48
CA LEU A 508 -11.51 -4.16 -21.60
C LEU A 508 -11.84 -5.29 -20.59
N LYS A 509 -12.58 -5.01 -19.51
CA LYS A 509 -13.11 -6.05 -18.58
C LYS A 509 -14.10 -7.00 -19.25
N LYS A 510 -14.88 -6.50 -20.22
CA LYS A 510 -15.94 -7.26 -20.91
C LYS A 510 -15.75 -7.07 -22.41
N PRO A 511 -15.15 -8.05 -23.12
CA PRO A 511 -14.82 -7.89 -24.54
C PRO A 511 -16.10 -7.86 -25.40
N THR A 512 -16.73 -6.68 -25.51
CA THR A 512 -17.84 -6.37 -26.44
C THR A 512 -17.60 -5.04 -27.15
N THR A 513 -18.01 -5.00 -28.42
CA THR A 513 -18.20 -3.86 -29.35
C THR A 513 -17.11 -2.79 -29.56
N ILE A 514 -16.26 -2.42 -28.59
CA ILE A 514 -15.25 -1.35 -28.77
C ILE A 514 -13.93 -1.85 -29.34
N LEU A 515 -13.59 -3.12 -29.14
CA LEU A 515 -12.52 -3.80 -29.89
C LEU A 515 -12.75 -3.74 -31.41
N LYS A 516 -14.00 -3.55 -31.88
CA LYS A 516 -14.29 -3.37 -33.32
C LYS A 516 -14.05 -1.94 -33.81
N LYS A 517 -13.99 -0.95 -32.91
CA LYS A 517 -13.81 0.47 -33.26
C LYS A 517 -12.34 0.90 -33.25
N LEU A 518 -11.50 0.28 -32.42
CA LEU A 518 -10.07 0.59 -32.35
C LEU A 518 -9.28 -0.23 -33.38
N LYS A 519 -8.40 0.44 -34.13
CA LYS A 519 -7.50 -0.24 -35.06
C LYS A 519 -6.36 -0.90 -34.28
N CYS A 520 -6.12 -2.18 -34.51
CA CYS A 520 -5.03 -2.91 -33.88
C CYS A 520 -3.79 -2.97 -34.78
N ILE A 521 -2.61 -2.84 -34.19
CA ILE A 521 -1.31 -3.03 -34.82
C ILE A 521 -0.84 -4.44 -34.45
N PRO A 522 -0.43 -5.27 -35.43
CA PRO A 522 0.08 -6.62 -35.16
C PRO A 522 1.44 -6.50 -34.46
N ALA A 523 1.42 -6.64 -33.14
CA ALA A 523 2.60 -6.62 -32.29
C ALA A 523 2.40 -7.61 -31.17
N THR A 524 3.44 -8.38 -30.83
CA THR A 524 3.39 -9.39 -29.78
C THR A 524 4.35 -9.02 -28.67
N LEU A 525 3.82 -8.86 -27.45
CA LEU A 525 4.59 -8.62 -26.23
C LEU A 525 4.45 -9.82 -25.30
N LYS A 526 5.58 -10.47 -24.99
CA LYS A 526 5.66 -11.58 -24.04
C LYS A 526 6.13 -11.09 -22.68
N LEU A 527 5.26 -11.22 -21.68
CA LEU A 527 5.52 -10.83 -20.29
C LEU A 527 5.45 -12.05 -19.37
N GLU A 528 6.18 -12.01 -18.28
CA GLU A 528 6.04 -12.94 -17.15
C GLU A 528 5.61 -12.13 -15.93
N ILE A 529 4.49 -12.50 -15.32
CA ILE A 529 3.91 -11.85 -14.16
C ILE A 529 3.89 -12.86 -13.01
N ALA A 530 4.50 -12.52 -11.88
CA ALA A 530 4.64 -13.41 -10.72
C ALA A 530 4.53 -12.62 -9.41
N PRO A 531 4.11 -13.26 -8.30
CA PRO A 531 4.31 -12.66 -6.98
C PRO A 531 5.81 -12.51 -6.71
N CYS A 532 6.21 -11.37 -6.15
CA CYS A 532 7.61 -11.12 -5.82
C CYS A 532 7.92 -11.64 -4.41
N PRO A 533 8.95 -12.50 -4.22
CA PRO A 533 9.38 -12.89 -2.88
C PRO A 533 9.93 -11.68 -2.10
N GLY A 534 9.99 -11.80 -0.76
CA GLY A 534 10.48 -10.73 0.12
C GLY A 534 11.86 -10.19 -0.29
N GLU A 535 12.80 -11.10 -0.59
CA GLU A 535 14.13 -10.74 -1.11
C GLU A 535 14.23 -11.07 -2.60
N TYR A 536 14.65 -10.09 -3.41
CA TYR A 536 14.87 -10.25 -4.84
C TYR A 536 16.29 -9.86 -5.22
N LYS A 537 17.00 -10.75 -5.93
CA LYS A 537 18.40 -10.53 -6.30
C LYS A 537 18.52 -9.49 -7.41
N ASN A 538 19.64 -8.76 -7.43
CA ASN A 538 19.97 -7.80 -8.50
C ASN A 538 18.86 -6.76 -8.72
N CYS A 539 18.39 -6.19 -7.62
CA CYS A 539 17.29 -5.25 -7.62
C CYS A 539 17.77 -3.84 -7.28
N LEU A 540 17.17 -2.84 -7.92
CA LEU A 540 17.38 -1.43 -7.64
C LEU A 540 16.11 -0.85 -7.04
N THR A 541 16.25 0.00 -6.03
CA THR A 541 15.18 0.86 -5.51
C THR A 541 14.72 1.86 -6.56
N THR A 542 13.63 2.59 -6.27
CA THR A 542 13.15 3.68 -7.13
C THR A 542 14.25 4.75 -7.34
N GLU A 543 15.09 5.02 -6.35
CA GLU A 543 16.22 5.96 -6.45
C GLU A 543 17.44 5.42 -7.21
N LEU A 544 17.37 4.17 -7.69
CA LEU A 544 18.46 3.41 -8.33
C LEU A 544 19.57 2.94 -7.36
N VAL A 545 19.29 2.89 -6.06
CA VAL A 545 20.20 2.30 -5.06
C VAL A 545 20.04 0.77 -5.03
N LYS A 546 21.17 0.06 -4.95
CA LYS A 546 21.26 -1.41 -4.97
C LYS A 546 20.67 -2.06 -3.72
N LEU A 547 19.84 -3.08 -3.91
CA LEU A 547 19.25 -3.90 -2.85
C LEU A 547 20.05 -5.17 -2.58
N TYR A 548 20.12 -5.57 -1.31
CA TYR A 548 20.70 -6.84 -0.90
C TYR A 548 19.71 -7.99 -1.23
N PRO A 549 20.17 -9.11 -1.83
CA PRO A 549 21.53 -9.37 -2.32
C PRO A 549 21.76 -8.87 -3.76
N TYR A 550 22.92 -8.27 -4.00
CA TYR A 550 23.33 -7.78 -5.33
C TYR A 550 24.60 -8.51 -5.81
N PRO A 551 24.45 -9.61 -6.58
CA PRO A 551 25.57 -10.51 -6.86
C PRO A 551 26.54 -9.99 -7.94
N ASP A 552 26.08 -9.24 -8.94
CA ASP A 552 26.91 -8.77 -10.06
C ASP A 552 26.37 -7.47 -10.68
N ASP A 553 27.27 -6.52 -10.89
CA ASP A 553 27.02 -5.21 -11.52
C ASP A 553 26.80 -5.28 -13.03
N LYS A 554 27.17 -6.39 -13.69
CA LYS A 554 26.97 -6.54 -15.13
C LYS A 554 25.60 -7.09 -15.49
N SER A 555 24.94 -7.75 -14.54
CA SER A 555 23.64 -8.37 -14.77
C SER A 555 22.53 -7.31 -14.83
N ARG A 556 21.58 -7.46 -15.77
CA ARG A 556 20.50 -6.48 -15.95
C ARG A 556 19.62 -6.43 -14.69
N PRO A 557 19.45 -5.25 -14.07
CA PRO A 557 18.70 -5.13 -12.83
C PRO A 557 17.19 -5.22 -13.06
N VAL A 558 16.49 -5.53 -11.97
CA VAL A 558 15.04 -5.33 -11.82
C VAL A 558 14.82 -4.08 -10.98
N LYS A 559 13.89 -3.21 -11.37
CA LYS A 559 13.61 -1.96 -10.64
C LYS A 559 12.37 -2.08 -9.77
N GLU A 560 12.46 -1.69 -8.51
CA GLU A 560 11.29 -1.37 -7.70
C GLU A 560 10.75 -0.02 -8.11
N LEU A 561 9.43 0.04 -8.32
CA LEU A 561 8.75 1.26 -8.71
C LEU A 561 8.07 1.88 -7.50
N LEU A 562 8.03 3.21 -7.46
CA LEU A 562 7.31 3.90 -6.42
C LEU A 562 5.79 3.67 -6.56
N GLU A 563 5.12 3.41 -5.43
CA GLU A 563 3.67 3.35 -5.35
C GLU A 563 3.09 4.74 -5.05
N PHE A 564 1.98 5.06 -5.71
CA PHE A 564 1.13 6.20 -5.40
C PHE A 564 -0.15 5.68 -4.71
N PRO A 565 -0.14 5.52 -3.38
CA PRO A 565 -1.22 4.84 -2.68
C PRO A 565 -2.55 5.61 -2.82
N MET A 566 -3.66 4.88 -2.71
CA MET A 566 -5.00 5.48 -2.79
C MET A 566 -5.30 6.33 -1.54
N LYS A 567 -4.81 5.87 -0.38
CA LYS A 567 -4.87 6.58 0.89
C LYS A 567 -3.45 6.84 1.36
N GLU A 568 -3.19 8.04 1.83
CA GLU A 568 -1.88 8.35 2.43
C GLU A 568 -1.58 7.38 3.56
N LEU A 569 -0.42 6.75 3.49
CA LEU A 569 0.07 5.86 4.53
C LEU A 569 0.72 6.75 5.61
N LEU A 570 0.05 6.86 6.75
CA LEU A 570 0.55 7.61 7.91
C LEU A 570 1.61 6.80 8.65
N VAL A 571 2.75 6.60 8.00
CA VAL A 571 3.90 5.86 8.53
C VAL A 571 5.16 6.71 8.42
N PRO A 572 6.06 6.65 9.41
CA PRO A 572 7.28 7.44 9.38
C PRO A 572 8.16 7.03 8.19
N HIS A 573 8.84 8.02 7.60
CA HIS A 573 9.81 7.74 6.55
C HIS A 573 10.96 6.88 7.08
N TYR A 574 11.28 5.81 6.35
CA TYR A 574 12.31 4.87 6.76
C TYR A 574 13.69 5.18 6.19
N ASN A 575 13.75 5.78 5.00
CA ASN A 575 14.97 6.15 4.31
C ASN A 575 14.85 7.58 3.78
N TYR A 576 15.99 8.22 3.52
CA TYR A 576 16.03 9.48 2.78
C TYR A 576 15.45 9.29 1.38
N ARG A 577 14.48 10.14 1.01
CA ARG A 577 13.88 10.20 -0.31
C ARG A 577 13.56 11.65 -0.64
N ASN A 578 13.97 12.12 -1.82
CA ASN A 578 13.61 13.45 -2.29
C ASN A 578 13.38 13.42 -3.80
N LEU A 579 12.16 13.11 -4.21
CA LEU A 579 11.78 12.91 -5.60
C LEU A 579 10.66 13.87 -6.01
N LEU A 580 10.71 14.34 -7.25
CA LEU A 580 9.66 15.14 -7.88
C LEU A 580 9.23 14.48 -9.18
N PHE A 581 7.93 14.28 -9.34
CA PHE A 581 7.31 13.81 -10.56
C PHE A 581 6.64 15.00 -11.26
N VAL A 582 7.18 15.37 -12.42
CA VAL A 582 6.66 16.44 -13.26
C VAL A 582 5.85 15.81 -14.39
N SER A 583 4.55 16.06 -14.43
CA SER A 583 3.63 15.52 -15.42
C SER A 583 2.99 16.65 -16.23
N PRO A 584 3.58 17.05 -17.37
CA PRO A 584 2.92 17.93 -18.33
C PRO A 584 1.56 17.33 -18.76
N LYS A 585 0.49 18.13 -18.80
CA LYS A 585 -0.86 17.65 -19.13
C LYS A 585 -1.36 18.17 -20.47
N GLU A 586 -1.40 19.49 -20.64
CA GLU A 586 -1.93 20.10 -21.85
C GLU A 586 -1.18 21.40 -22.18
N LEU A 587 -1.14 21.71 -23.47
CA LEU A 587 -0.62 22.95 -24.01
C LEU A 587 -1.60 23.49 -25.04
N ASN A 588 -1.88 24.79 -25.06
CA ASN A 588 -2.80 25.39 -26.01
C ASN A 588 -2.17 26.55 -26.79
N PHE A 589 -1.75 26.30 -28.03
CA PHE A 589 -1.21 27.31 -28.96
C PHE A 589 -2.16 27.64 -30.11
N SER A 590 -3.46 27.45 -29.93
CA SER A 590 -4.46 27.68 -30.99
C SER A 590 -4.41 29.10 -31.56
N ASN A 591 -4.25 30.09 -30.68
CA ASN A 591 -4.25 31.52 -31.00
C ASN A 591 -2.86 32.08 -31.35
N ARG A 592 -1.80 31.27 -31.28
CA ARG A 592 -0.45 31.72 -31.62
C ARG A 592 -0.34 32.05 -33.10
N ALA A 593 0.19 33.23 -33.41
CA ALA A 593 0.55 33.59 -34.77
C ALA A 593 1.68 32.68 -35.29
N GLY A 594 1.46 32.04 -36.43
CA GLY A 594 2.41 31.11 -37.05
C GLY A 594 1.92 29.66 -37.17
N SER A 595 2.80 28.80 -37.69
CA SER A 595 2.47 27.43 -38.11
C SER A 595 3.01 26.33 -37.18
N ALA A 596 3.37 26.66 -35.94
CA ALA A 596 3.87 25.66 -35.00
C ALA A 596 2.77 24.65 -34.62
N ARG A 597 2.97 23.39 -34.95
CA ARG A 597 1.99 22.30 -34.76
C ARG A 597 2.61 20.96 -34.33
N ASN A 598 3.92 20.86 -34.26
CA ASN A 598 4.61 19.64 -33.79
C ASN A 598 5.32 20.03 -32.51
N LEU A 599 4.57 20.09 -31.43
CA LEU A 599 5.02 20.71 -30.19
C LEU A 599 5.59 19.65 -29.25
N THR A 600 6.75 19.94 -28.67
CA THR A 600 7.34 19.21 -27.53
C THR A 600 7.69 20.21 -26.43
N VAL A 601 7.64 19.75 -25.19
CA VAL A 601 8.07 20.51 -24.03
C VAL A 601 9.42 19.94 -23.60
N LYS A 602 10.44 20.79 -23.64
CA LYS A 602 11.72 20.54 -22.98
C LYS A 602 11.57 20.95 -21.52
N VAL A 603 11.80 20.03 -20.60
CA VAL A 603 11.74 20.26 -19.15
C VAL A 603 13.14 20.16 -18.57
N GLN A 604 13.53 21.15 -17.79
CA GLN A 604 14.83 21.21 -17.11
C GLN A 604 14.65 21.64 -15.66
N LEU A 605 15.42 21.04 -14.76
CA LEU A 605 15.57 21.52 -13.39
C LEU A 605 16.80 22.44 -13.34
N MET A 606 16.60 23.69 -12.94
CA MET A 606 17.62 24.73 -12.98
C MET A 606 18.00 25.12 -11.56
N ALA A 607 19.31 25.25 -11.28
CA ALA A 607 19.84 25.85 -10.04
C ALA A 607 20.22 27.34 -10.22
N GLY A 608 19.84 27.93 -11.35
CA GLY A 608 20.04 29.33 -11.70
C GLY A 608 19.65 29.59 -13.15
N GLU A 609 19.84 30.81 -13.64
CA GLU A 609 19.25 31.27 -14.91
C GLU A 609 20.09 30.94 -16.15
N SER A 610 21.35 30.53 -15.97
CA SER A 610 22.24 30.20 -17.10
C SER A 610 21.99 28.77 -17.60
N GLU A 611 22.13 28.51 -18.91
CA GLU A 611 21.95 27.17 -19.47
C GLU A 611 22.87 26.11 -18.83
N ASN A 612 24.08 26.50 -18.41
CA ASN A 612 25.05 25.63 -17.73
C ASN A 612 24.66 25.25 -16.30
N GLN A 613 23.62 25.87 -15.74
CA GLN A 613 23.12 25.62 -14.38
C GLN A 613 21.93 24.64 -14.37
N ALA A 614 21.67 23.97 -15.50
CA ALA A 614 20.74 22.85 -15.57
C ALA A 614 21.33 21.63 -14.82
N LEU A 615 20.62 21.16 -13.80
CA LEU A 615 21.04 20.04 -12.97
C LEU A 615 20.85 18.70 -13.70
N CYS A 616 21.81 17.79 -13.57
CA CYS A 616 21.74 16.44 -14.13
C CYS A 616 20.96 15.50 -13.20
N ASN A 617 19.68 15.82 -12.98
CA ASN A 617 18.86 15.22 -11.93
C ASN A 617 17.62 14.50 -12.47
N ILE A 618 17.46 14.39 -13.79
CA ILE A 618 16.31 13.76 -14.42
C ILE A 618 16.63 12.31 -14.73
N TYR A 619 15.86 11.38 -14.18
CA TYR A 619 16.07 9.95 -14.42
C TYR A 619 15.85 9.60 -15.90
N GLY A 620 16.83 8.90 -16.48
CA GLY A 620 16.75 8.41 -17.85
C GLY A 620 15.61 7.42 -18.06
N LYS A 621 15.06 7.40 -19.29
CA LYS A 621 14.07 6.40 -19.74
C LYS A 621 14.77 5.04 -19.98
N SER A 622 14.68 4.47 -21.18
CA SER A 622 15.31 3.19 -21.52
C SER A 622 16.50 3.36 -22.47
N SER A 623 17.52 2.50 -22.31
CA SER A 623 18.75 2.49 -23.12
C SER A 623 19.40 3.87 -23.30
N CYS A 624 19.56 4.62 -22.21
CA CYS A 624 20.15 5.96 -22.19
C CYS A 624 21.00 6.16 -20.91
N PRO A 625 21.66 7.31 -20.71
CA PRO A 625 22.32 7.61 -19.44
C PRO A 625 21.34 7.54 -18.27
N GLU A 626 21.83 7.17 -17.10
CA GLU A 626 21.04 7.02 -15.87
C GLU A 626 20.38 8.33 -15.45
N MET A 627 21.10 9.44 -15.59
CA MET A 627 20.63 10.79 -15.32
C MET A 627 20.87 11.69 -16.54
N THR A 628 19.97 12.66 -16.71
CA THR A 628 19.99 13.65 -17.78
C THR A 628 19.66 15.03 -17.22
N ASN A 629 20.06 16.07 -17.94
CA ASN A 629 19.78 17.47 -17.59
C ASN A 629 18.52 18.04 -18.27
N GLU A 630 17.95 17.29 -19.22
CA GLU A 630 16.78 17.69 -19.97
C GLU A 630 15.92 16.47 -20.35
N ALA A 631 14.60 16.65 -20.29
CA ALA A 631 13.64 15.67 -20.80
C ALA A 631 12.70 16.31 -21.82
N TYR A 632 12.26 15.51 -22.79
CA TYR A 632 11.34 15.93 -23.84
C TYR A 632 10.05 15.13 -23.76
N THR A 633 8.93 15.82 -23.90
CA THR A 633 7.62 15.18 -24.04
C THR A 633 7.40 14.63 -25.45
N VAL A 634 6.51 13.66 -25.54
CA VAL A 634 6.09 13.04 -26.80
C VAL A 634 5.39 14.06 -27.69
N VAL A 635 5.71 14.04 -28.99
CA VAL A 635 5.13 14.94 -29.98
C VAL A 635 3.87 14.34 -30.58
N THR A 636 2.77 15.11 -30.52
CA THR A 636 1.58 14.83 -31.34
C THR A 636 1.70 15.58 -32.65
N TYR A 637 1.75 14.85 -33.76
CA TYR A 637 1.94 15.43 -35.09
C TYR A 637 0.77 16.34 -35.49
N HIS A 638 1.11 17.50 -36.05
CA HIS A 638 0.18 18.50 -36.57
C HIS A 638 -0.87 19.03 -35.57
N SER A 639 -0.62 18.93 -34.26
CA SER A 639 -1.47 19.45 -33.20
C SER A 639 -0.99 20.80 -32.64
N LYS A 640 -1.89 21.78 -32.58
CA LYS A 640 -1.65 23.06 -31.87
C LYS A 640 -1.93 22.96 -30.37
N ASN A 641 -2.59 21.89 -29.96
CA ASN A 641 -3.10 21.68 -28.61
C ASN A 641 -2.82 20.24 -28.16
N PRO A 642 -1.55 19.85 -28.01
CA PRO A 642 -1.20 18.49 -27.63
C PRO A 642 -1.60 18.18 -26.18
N PHE A 643 -1.99 16.94 -25.96
CA PHE A 643 -2.12 16.35 -24.63
C PHE A 643 -0.91 15.47 -24.36
N PHE A 644 -0.31 15.63 -23.19
CA PHE A 644 0.85 14.87 -22.76
C PHE A 644 0.44 13.87 -21.69
N TYR A 645 1.14 12.74 -21.70
CA TYR A 645 1.01 11.69 -20.70
C TYR A 645 2.36 11.33 -20.07
N ASP A 646 3.41 12.06 -20.46
CA ASP A 646 4.75 11.88 -19.95
C ASP A 646 4.78 12.16 -18.45
N GLU A 647 5.53 11.32 -17.74
CA GLU A 647 5.88 11.48 -16.35
C GLU A 647 7.40 11.61 -16.29
N ILE A 648 7.88 12.76 -15.84
CA ILE A 648 9.30 13.06 -15.76
C ILE A 648 9.69 13.00 -14.28
N LYS A 649 10.44 11.97 -13.93
CA LYS A 649 10.95 11.77 -12.58
C LYS A 649 12.26 12.52 -12.40
N MET A 650 12.36 13.28 -11.32
CA MET A 650 13.54 14.06 -10.97
C MET A 650 13.97 13.79 -9.54
N LYS A 651 15.28 13.77 -9.31
CA LYS A 651 15.88 13.79 -7.98
C LYS A 651 16.04 15.24 -7.52
N LEU A 652 15.48 15.58 -6.37
CA LEU A 652 15.61 16.93 -5.83
C LEU A 652 16.92 17.09 -5.02
N PRO A 653 17.60 18.24 -5.11
CA PRO A 653 18.62 18.66 -4.15
C PRO A 653 18.10 18.60 -2.72
N ALA A 654 18.94 18.23 -1.75
CA ALA A 654 18.50 18.17 -0.35
C ALA A 654 18.29 19.57 0.25
N ALA A 655 19.06 20.55 -0.21
CA ALA A 655 18.89 21.96 0.12
C ALA A 655 18.31 22.71 -1.08
N LEU A 656 16.99 22.76 -1.16
CA LEU A 656 16.31 23.62 -2.11
C LEU A 656 16.48 25.09 -1.70
N SER A 657 16.67 25.96 -2.68
CA SER A 657 16.79 27.40 -2.49
C SER A 657 15.94 28.15 -3.52
N ASP A 658 15.74 29.45 -3.32
CA ASP A 658 14.85 30.28 -4.14
C ASP A 658 15.27 30.39 -5.63
N ASN A 659 16.49 30.00 -5.98
CA ASN A 659 16.94 29.97 -7.37
C ASN A 659 16.50 28.68 -8.11
N HIS A 660 16.07 27.65 -7.38
CA HIS A 660 15.69 26.37 -7.94
C HIS A 660 14.31 26.46 -8.58
N HIS A 661 14.26 26.19 -9.89
CA HIS A 661 13.03 26.30 -10.65
C HIS A 661 13.00 25.29 -11.79
N LEU A 662 11.79 24.95 -12.22
CA LEU A 662 11.58 24.22 -13.46
C LEU A 662 11.52 25.21 -14.62
N LEU A 663 12.31 24.96 -15.66
CA LEU A 663 12.25 25.70 -16.92
C LEU A 663 11.58 24.82 -17.97
N PHE A 664 10.53 25.35 -18.58
CA PHE A 664 9.80 24.72 -19.67
C PHE A 664 10.06 25.52 -20.95
N THR A 665 10.72 24.89 -21.92
CA THR A 665 10.89 25.48 -23.26
C THR A 665 10.04 24.71 -24.26
N PHE A 666 9.17 25.42 -24.95
CA PHE A 666 8.31 24.84 -25.98
C PHE A 666 9.05 24.88 -27.31
N TYR A 667 9.15 23.75 -27.99
CA TYR A 667 9.78 23.65 -29.31
C TYR A 667 8.78 23.20 -30.37
N HIS A 668 8.92 23.76 -31.57
CA HIS A 668 8.33 23.21 -32.78
C HIS A 668 9.36 22.34 -33.51
N ILE A 669 8.99 21.09 -33.80
CA ILE A 669 9.84 20.12 -34.50
C ILE A 669 9.47 20.01 -35.98
N SER A 670 10.42 20.30 -36.86
CA SER A 670 10.24 20.24 -38.31
C SER A 670 10.42 18.80 -38.83
N CYS A 671 9.32 18.12 -39.12
CA CYS A 671 9.35 16.77 -39.69
C CYS A 671 9.80 16.75 -41.16
N GLN A 672 9.86 17.88 -41.86
CA GLN A 672 10.29 17.96 -43.26
C GLN A 672 11.70 18.53 -43.37
N LYS A 673 12.51 18.02 -44.30
CA LYS A 673 13.86 18.54 -44.55
C LYS A 673 13.75 19.78 -45.45
N LYS A 674 13.85 20.97 -44.88
CA LYS A 674 13.93 22.23 -45.63
C LYS A 674 15.39 22.58 -45.90
N VAL A 675 15.70 23.05 -47.11
CA VAL A 675 17.08 23.31 -47.59
C VAL A 675 17.80 24.38 -46.77
N GLU A 676 17.06 25.33 -46.17
CA GLU A 676 17.61 26.47 -45.43
C GLU A 676 17.64 26.29 -43.89
N GLN A 677 17.18 25.15 -43.36
CA GLN A 677 16.98 24.99 -41.92
C GLN A 677 18.14 24.23 -41.25
N SER A 678 18.91 24.91 -40.39
CA SER A 678 20.09 24.36 -39.70
C SER A 678 19.76 23.45 -38.51
N SER A 679 18.69 23.75 -37.75
CA SER A 679 18.18 22.95 -36.62
C SER A 679 16.77 22.42 -36.89
N VAL A 680 16.47 21.20 -36.45
CA VAL A 680 15.13 20.59 -36.61
C VAL A 680 14.11 21.19 -35.66
N ASP A 681 14.58 21.72 -34.54
CA ASP A 681 13.83 22.31 -33.45
C ASP A 681 13.94 23.83 -33.47
N THR A 682 12.82 24.49 -33.21
CA THR A 682 12.74 25.95 -33.12
C THR A 682 11.99 26.31 -31.85
N PRO A 683 12.57 27.10 -30.93
CA PRO A 683 11.87 27.52 -29.73
C PRO A 683 10.68 28.40 -30.10
N VAL A 684 9.54 28.13 -29.47
CA VAL A 684 8.26 28.79 -29.76
C VAL A 684 7.64 29.48 -28.56
N GLY A 685 8.13 29.18 -27.36
CA GLY A 685 7.82 29.91 -26.15
C GLY A 685 8.53 29.34 -24.92
N TYR A 686 8.39 30.03 -23.80
CA TYR A 686 9.03 29.72 -22.53
C TYR A 686 8.06 29.92 -21.37
N THR A 687 8.18 29.11 -20.33
CA THR A 687 7.57 29.35 -19.02
C THR A 687 8.42 28.70 -17.94
N TRP A 688 8.29 29.14 -16.70
CA TRP A 688 9.04 28.59 -15.58
C TRP A 688 8.15 28.47 -14.36
N LEU A 689 8.61 27.69 -13.39
CA LEU A 689 7.90 27.47 -12.14
C LEU A 689 8.92 27.32 -10.99
N PRO A 690 9.02 28.31 -10.08
CA PRO A 690 9.87 28.21 -8.89
C PRO A 690 9.45 27.03 -8.01
N LEU A 691 10.40 26.24 -7.51
CA LEU A 691 10.09 25.06 -6.69
C LEU A 691 9.73 25.41 -5.24
N ILE A 692 10.24 26.53 -4.73
CA ILE A 692 9.92 27.02 -3.39
C ILE A 692 8.98 28.22 -3.48
N ARG A 693 7.95 28.21 -2.64
CA ARG A 693 7.09 29.37 -2.39
C ARG A 693 6.82 29.46 -0.89
N ASP A 694 7.15 30.60 -0.28
CA ASP A 694 7.01 30.84 1.17
C ASP A 694 7.70 29.75 2.03
N GLY A 695 8.91 29.35 1.62
CA GLY A 695 9.70 28.29 2.27
C GLY A 695 9.30 26.86 1.89
N ARG A 696 8.16 26.65 1.21
CA ARG A 696 7.62 25.31 0.94
C ARG A 696 7.87 24.84 -0.48
N LEU A 697 8.12 23.55 -0.60
CA LEU A 697 8.08 22.84 -1.88
C LEU A 697 6.65 22.88 -2.44
N ILE A 698 6.50 23.42 -3.64
CA ILE A 698 5.21 23.48 -4.31
C ILE A 698 4.84 22.13 -4.94
N SER A 699 3.57 21.75 -4.79
CA SER A 699 2.99 20.54 -5.39
C SER A 699 1.54 20.81 -5.80
N GLY A 700 1.02 20.02 -6.74
CA GLY A 700 -0.31 20.16 -7.30
C GLY A 700 -0.32 20.53 -8.79
N GLU A 701 -1.47 20.98 -9.26
CA GLU A 701 -1.69 21.34 -10.66
C GLU A 701 -1.53 22.86 -10.86
N PHE A 702 -0.75 23.25 -11.88
CA PHE A 702 -0.44 24.63 -12.21
C PHE A 702 -0.82 24.92 -13.66
N CYS A 703 -1.51 26.03 -13.88
CA CYS A 703 -1.85 26.52 -15.22
C CYS A 703 -1.01 27.77 -15.52
N LEU A 704 0.06 27.60 -16.30
CA LEU A 704 1.11 28.58 -16.49
C LEU A 704 0.92 29.39 -17.79
N PRO A 705 1.16 30.71 -17.74
CA PRO A 705 1.22 31.54 -18.94
C PRO A 705 2.51 31.29 -19.71
N VAL A 706 2.49 31.58 -21.00
CA VAL A 706 3.61 31.32 -21.92
C VAL A 706 4.15 32.62 -22.51
N MET A 707 5.45 32.83 -22.39
CA MET A 707 6.20 33.90 -23.02
C MET A 707 6.65 33.52 -24.43
N LEU A 708 6.71 34.49 -25.34
CA LEU A 708 7.22 34.28 -26.71
C LEU A 708 8.74 34.49 -26.83
N GLU A 709 9.31 35.25 -25.91
CA GLU A 709 10.74 35.58 -25.85
C GLU A 709 11.39 34.90 -24.66
N THR A 710 12.72 34.84 -24.64
CA THR A 710 13.48 34.28 -23.52
C THR A 710 13.15 35.01 -22.23
N PRO A 711 13.05 34.31 -21.08
CA PRO A 711 12.80 34.95 -19.79
C PRO A 711 13.79 36.09 -19.48
N PRO A 712 13.34 37.20 -18.86
CA PRO A 712 14.21 38.31 -18.48
C PRO A 712 15.10 37.93 -17.30
N LYS A 713 16.15 38.70 -17.00
CA LYS A 713 17.01 38.44 -15.83
C LYS A 713 16.21 38.47 -14.51
N ASN A 714 16.61 37.63 -13.55
CA ASN A 714 15.97 37.45 -12.24
C ASN A 714 14.53 36.92 -12.30
N TYR A 715 14.15 36.24 -13.40
CA TYR A 715 12.83 35.63 -13.53
C TYR A 715 12.62 34.51 -12.51
N SER A 716 13.67 33.81 -12.08
CA SER A 716 13.56 32.65 -11.19
C SER A 716 12.89 32.98 -9.85
N TYR A 717 13.02 34.23 -9.39
CA TYR A 717 12.43 34.72 -8.14
C TYR A 717 11.00 35.22 -8.29
N ILE A 718 10.48 35.30 -9.52
CA ILE A 718 9.18 35.87 -9.83
C ILE A 718 8.22 34.73 -10.17
N PRO A 719 7.06 34.64 -9.51
CA PRO A 719 6.04 33.68 -9.91
C PRO A 719 5.55 33.96 -11.34
N PRO A 720 5.31 32.93 -12.16
CA PRO A 720 4.87 33.09 -13.55
C PRO A 720 3.50 33.80 -13.67
N ASP A 721 2.69 33.76 -12.61
CA ASP A 721 1.39 34.42 -12.50
C ASP A 721 1.49 35.95 -12.37
N VAL A 722 2.69 36.49 -12.14
CA VAL A 722 2.92 37.94 -12.07
C VAL A 722 3.09 38.51 -13.48
N TYR A 723 2.26 39.48 -13.84
CA TYR A 723 2.36 40.15 -15.12
C TYR A 723 3.60 41.06 -15.18
N LEU A 724 4.58 40.67 -16.01
CA LEU A 724 5.80 41.43 -16.22
C LEU A 724 5.62 42.51 -17.30
N PRO A 725 5.82 43.81 -16.99
CA PRO A 725 5.68 44.89 -17.96
C PRO A 725 6.80 44.84 -19.01
N GLY A 726 6.45 45.05 -20.28
CA GLY A 726 7.40 45.02 -21.41
C GLY A 726 7.67 43.63 -21.99
N THR A 727 7.13 42.57 -21.36
CA THR A 727 7.25 41.18 -21.83
C THR A 727 6.17 40.84 -22.86
N LYS A 728 6.55 40.13 -23.94
CA LYS A 728 5.60 39.61 -24.93
C LYS A 728 5.02 38.26 -24.49
N TRP A 729 3.84 38.34 -23.88
CA TRP A 729 3.04 37.18 -23.49
C TRP A 729 2.17 36.68 -24.65
N LEU A 730 1.99 35.36 -24.72
CA LEU A 730 0.98 34.75 -25.58
C LEU A 730 -0.41 34.86 -24.92
N ASP A 731 -1.46 35.08 -25.72
CA ASP A 731 -2.86 35.21 -25.29
C ASP A 731 -3.09 36.12 -24.07
N ASN A 732 -2.41 37.26 -24.03
CA ASN A 732 -2.53 38.25 -22.95
C ASN A 732 -2.30 37.65 -21.55
N HIS A 733 -1.23 36.84 -21.40
CA HIS A 733 -0.83 36.24 -20.11
C HIS A 733 -1.85 35.24 -19.54
N LYS A 734 -2.70 34.67 -20.39
CA LYS A 734 -3.57 33.55 -20.02
C LYS A 734 -2.74 32.30 -19.72
N GLY A 735 -3.18 31.49 -18.75
CA GLY A 735 -2.65 30.14 -18.55
C GLY A 735 -2.93 29.25 -19.78
N LEU A 736 -1.86 28.79 -20.43
CA LEU A 736 -1.92 27.99 -21.66
C LEU A 736 -1.25 26.62 -21.53
N PHE A 737 -0.44 26.44 -20.50
CA PHE A 737 0.28 25.20 -20.23
C PHE A 737 -0.09 24.68 -18.85
N THR A 738 -0.66 23.48 -18.80
CA THR A 738 -1.04 22.84 -17.54
C THR A 738 -0.04 21.74 -17.22
N VAL A 739 0.52 21.80 -16.01
CA VAL A 739 1.49 20.83 -15.49
C VAL A 739 1.09 20.40 -14.08
N HIS A 740 1.25 19.11 -13.78
CA HIS A 740 1.03 18.56 -12.45
C HIS A 740 2.36 18.17 -11.82
N LEU A 741 2.59 18.63 -10.59
CA LEU A 741 3.76 18.31 -9.76
C LEU A 741 3.32 17.44 -8.60
N ASP A 742 3.95 16.28 -8.46
CA ASP A 742 3.77 15.40 -7.30
C ASP A 742 5.15 15.16 -6.67
N SER A 743 5.34 15.57 -5.41
CA SER A 743 6.61 15.40 -4.72
C SER A 743 6.51 14.36 -3.63
N VAL A 744 7.48 13.46 -3.61
CA VAL A 744 7.64 12.45 -2.58
C VAL A 744 8.96 12.73 -1.90
N SER A 745 8.88 13.48 -0.81
CA SER A 745 10.04 13.92 -0.02
C SER A 745 9.90 13.46 1.43
N SER A 746 11.01 13.01 2.00
CA SER A 746 11.16 12.72 3.43
C SER A 746 11.70 13.92 4.21
N VAL A 747 12.15 14.97 3.51
CA VAL A 747 12.77 16.16 4.11
C VAL A 747 11.92 17.41 3.95
N HIS A 748 11.24 17.58 2.81
CA HIS A 748 10.33 18.69 2.57
C HIS A 748 8.89 18.26 2.85
N THR A 749 8.23 18.95 3.77
CA THR A 749 6.84 18.67 4.13
C THR A 749 5.87 19.56 3.37
N HIS A 750 4.67 19.05 3.11
CA HIS A 750 3.54 19.87 2.64
C HIS A 750 2.69 20.40 3.79
N ASP A 751 2.89 19.90 5.02
CA ASP A 751 2.12 20.34 6.18
C ASP A 751 2.60 21.72 6.65
N PRO A 752 1.71 22.74 6.65
CA PRO A 752 2.06 24.08 7.07
C PRO A 752 2.60 24.21 8.49
N ALA A 753 2.13 23.38 9.42
CA ALA A 753 2.53 23.44 10.82
C ALA A 753 3.91 22.80 11.02
N VAL A 754 4.14 21.65 10.37
CA VAL A 754 5.45 20.98 10.42
C VAL A 754 6.53 21.86 9.78
N GLU A 755 6.22 22.52 8.66
CA GLU A 755 7.17 23.42 8.01
C GLU A 755 7.59 24.60 8.92
N ARG A 756 6.63 25.23 9.60
CA ARG A 756 6.93 26.32 10.55
C ARG A 756 7.82 25.82 11.68
N PHE A 757 7.55 24.62 12.18
CA PHE A 757 8.40 24.00 13.19
C PHE A 757 9.82 23.76 12.68
N LEU A 758 10.00 23.21 11.47
CA LEU A 758 11.34 22.99 10.88
C LEU A 758 12.07 24.31 10.63
N SER A 759 11.37 25.34 10.16
CA SER A 759 11.93 26.69 10.00
C SER A 759 12.39 27.27 11.33
N ALA A 760 11.57 27.14 12.38
CA ALA A 760 11.91 27.61 13.73
C ALA A 760 13.09 26.81 14.32
N TYR A 761 13.15 25.50 14.08
CA TYR A 761 14.27 24.64 14.46
C TYR A 761 15.58 25.12 13.83
N ASP A 762 15.56 25.42 12.52
CA ASP A 762 16.74 25.95 11.82
C ASP A 762 17.19 27.31 12.40
N TYR A 763 16.26 28.21 12.74
CA TYR A 763 16.60 29.50 13.37
C TYR A 763 17.26 29.32 14.74
N VAL A 764 16.74 28.41 15.57
CA VAL A 764 17.33 28.11 16.88
C VAL A 764 18.71 27.49 16.75
N HIS A 765 18.88 26.54 15.83
CA HIS A 765 20.15 25.83 15.67
C HIS A 765 21.24 26.71 15.06
N THR A 766 20.90 27.56 14.09
CA THR A 766 21.84 28.48 13.45
C THR A 766 22.10 29.75 14.27
N GLY A 767 21.24 30.08 15.22
CA GLY A 767 21.28 31.34 15.98
C GLY A 767 20.94 32.58 15.15
N VAL A 768 20.43 32.41 13.92
CA VAL A 768 20.05 33.50 13.02
C VAL A 768 18.54 33.69 13.06
N ILE A 769 18.07 34.54 13.97
CA ILE A 769 16.65 34.85 14.12
C ILE A 769 16.27 35.92 13.07
N PRO A 770 15.22 35.70 12.26
CA PRO A 770 14.74 36.72 11.34
C PRO A 770 14.41 38.02 12.08
N PRO A 771 14.84 39.20 11.59
CA PRO A 771 14.66 40.48 12.29
C PRO A 771 13.17 40.87 12.46
N ARG A 772 12.25 40.21 11.76
CA ARG A 772 10.80 40.39 11.89
C ARG A 772 10.20 39.70 13.11
N LEU A 773 10.83 38.64 13.62
CA LEU A 773 10.33 37.81 14.71
C LEU A 773 10.82 38.29 16.08
N GLY A 774 12.10 38.67 16.17
CA GLY A 774 12.75 38.96 17.46
C GLY A 774 12.80 37.74 18.39
N GLU A 775 13.57 37.80 19.47
CA GLU A 775 13.76 36.66 20.38
C GLU A 775 12.45 36.23 21.08
N ALA A 776 11.63 37.19 21.53
CA ALA A 776 10.37 36.92 22.20
C ALA A 776 9.25 36.42 21.26
N GLY A 777 9.34 36.73 19.96
CA GLY A 777 8.42 36.19 18.95
C GLY A 777 8.70 34.73 18.63
N LEU A 778 9.99 34.34 18.64
CA LEU A 778 10.41 32.96 18.35
C LEU A 778 9.95 31.97 19.43
N GLU A 779 10.03 32.33 20.72
CA GLU A 779 9.55 31.45 21.80
C GLU A 779 8.03 31.22 21.71
N ASN A 780 7.27 32.25 21.31
CA ASN A 780 5.83 32.12 21.06
C ASN A 780 5.48 31.36 19.78
N GLU A 781 6.40 31.26 18.82
CA GLU A 781 6.20 30.50 17.58
C GLU A 781 6.53 29.01 17.75
N LEU A 782 7.38 28.67 18.74
CA LEU A 782 7.73 27.31 19.11
C LEU A 782 6.74 26.66 20.10
N ARG A 783 6.02 27.46 20.90
CA ARG A 783 4.93 27.01 21.77
C ARG A 783 3.64 26.78 20.99
#